data_AF-A0A9P6HYT1-F1
#
_entry.id   AF-A0A9P6HYT1-F1
#
_cell.length_a   1.000
_cell.length_b   1.000
_cell.length_c   1.000
_cell.angle_alpha   90.00
_cell.angle_beta   90.00
_cell.angle_gamma   90.00
#
_symmetry.space_group_name_H-M   'P 1'
#
loop_
_entity.id
_entity.type
_entity.pdbx_description
1 polymer ?
#
loop_
_entity_poly.entity_id
_entity_poly.type
_entity_poly.pdbx_seq_one_letter_code
_entity_poly.pdbx_strand_id
1 'polypeptide(L)'
;MEVNMENFWQQLPRILISIAESNFVAIDVEMTGITDNLADVARKQNNHTRQGLYEAGKRIASTYNLFQLGLTCVKSDGDDSYKTETYSFYVSPLLLEDTREDDFFAQDVGRNLTTSLSTLKFMRREGLQLEKILDDPVPYLSRKEVREAEERLERRTQRQPLKDHPYNEDDEGLTFFSAYVFDEITTWLGDRSENKDPEIKIRIPPSESKKRSSVYHKIVRVTARNLAPHMKCRTWDYGATVVIYMDNSDEDCEKEELIRKRFDDSLRKQTGIRLIIEALAGGRFAGIIDPSSIVDALRSWPGGMTVQDFCKEVEDKFGFSAYRKLPRQSEQPSEHGRPPADNNNSGSSDWTPGDDSSKEELLEGSMTPEGLHDGWATTDDEWATSSRRKVTNDWATADDGWVTSSNGWATADNEWARSNNDRNIRSMQSPASLGASWEEPAGYNESDHSVDEESEEALVSMVATALCSLERRLESTRPPIVGHNQLWDLLFLYQTFIDDLPDSSGEFFANIHELFPFILDTKIMAISHQPIEGEDPLADLFNRFTVNNAKPYISWDPSYGYSRKGNVHEAGYDSYMTATVLLRLGHKLARESEAGGADQRETWDEKMRRLYSKGWLIAIGRDPDCFGPDTEPGFGTLASYYSDDDDDDDVGSLHWNHPVFEEFHNTLRIGPSTTVFLERQWAADRAFRGRLPRLKDSDGEGLDS
;
A
#
# COMPACT_ATOMS: atom_id res chain seq x y z
N MET A 1 13.46 3.33 -17.72
CA MET A 1 12.69 4.56 -17.96
C MET A 1 12.37 5.21 -16.63
N GLU A 2 12.68 6.49 -16.48
CA GLU A 2 12.27 7.27 -15.31
C GLU A 2 10.78 7.64 -15.44
N VAL A 3 9.98 7.34 -14.40
CA VAL A 3 8.54 7.58 -14.37
C VAL A 3 8.24 8.62 -13.30
N ASN A 4 7.70 9.75 -13.75
CA ASN A 4 7.36 10.94 -12.96
C ASN A 4 5.86 11.26 -13.14
N MET A 5 5.31 12.23 -12.41
CA MET A 5 3.86 12.52 -12.49
C MET A 5 3.45 13.06 -13.88
N GLU A 6 4.33 13.79 -14.58
CA GLU A 6 4.10 14.21 -15.97
C GLU A 6 3.80 13.03 -16.91
N ASN A 7 4.49 11.89 -16.76
CA ASN A 7 4.38 10.76 -17.67
C ASN A 7 3.64 9.53 -17.08
N PHE A 8 3.35 9.51 -15.77
CA PHE A 8 2.80 8.34 -15.08
C PHE A 8 1.53 7.78 -15.73
N TRP A 9 0.52 8.62 -15.99
CA TRP A 9 -0.74 8.16 -16.59
C TRP A 9 -0.61 7.73 -18.06
N GLN A 10 0.44 8.19 -18.76
CA GLN A 10 0.78 7.74 -20.11
C GLN A 10 1.49 6.38 -20.09
N GLN A 11 2.34 6.14 -19.07
CA GLN A 11 3.08 4.88 -18.92
C GLN A 11 2.28 3.78 -18.22
N LEU A 12 1.36 4.10 -17.31
CA LEU A 12 0.61 3.13 -16.51
C LEU A 12 -0.09 2.04 -17.37
N PRO A 13 -0.77 2.36 -18.49
CA PRO A 13 -1.34 1.35 -19.38
C PRO A 13 -0.29 0.35 -19.89
N ARG A 14 0.91 0.84 -20.26
CA ARG A 14 2.01 -0.01 -20.69
C ARG A 14 2.58 -0.83 -19.53
N ILE A 15 2.84 -0.22 -18.38
CA ILE A 15 3.40 -0.90 -17.20
C ILE A 15 2.50 -2.09 -16.78
N LEU A 16 1.18 -1.90 -16.75
CA LEU A 16 0.22 -2.97 -16.42
C LEU A 16 0.28 -4.12 -17.44
N ILE A 17 0.39 -3.82 -18.74
CA ILE A 17 0.61 -4.82 -19.79
C ILE A 17 1.95 -5.55 -19.58
N SER A 18 3.06 -4.82 -19.37
CA SER A 18 4.40 -5.39 -19.23
C SER A 18 4.51 -6.31 -18.01
N ILE A 19 3.83 -5.99 -16.90
CA ILE A 19 3.72 -6.88 -15.73
C ILE A 19 2.88 -8.11 -16.08
N ALA A 20 1.73 -7.93 -16.73
CA ALA A 20 0.82 -9.02 -17.11
C ALA A 20 1.37 -9.96 -18.20
N GLU A 21 2.30 -9.52 -19.04
CA GLU A 21 3.03 -10.35 -20.01
C GLU A 21 4.22 -11.09 -19.40
N SER A 22 4.79 -10.56 -18.32
CA SER A 22 6.11 -10.97 -17.85
C SER A 22 6.17 -12.45 -17.43
N ASN A 23 7.28 -13.10 -17.77
CA ASN A 23 7.69 -14.36 -17.16
C ASN A 23 8.10 -14.16 -15.70
N PHE A 24 8.60 -12.97 -15.34
CA PHE A 24 8.82 -12.50 -13.97
C PHE A 24 9.08 -10.99 -13.93
N VAL A 25 9.00 -10.42 -12.72
CA VAL A 25 9.40 -9.05 -12.44
C VAL A 25 10.56 -9.06 -11.45
N ALA A 26 11.69 -8.48 -11.83
CA ALA A 26 12.76 -8.16 -10.88
C ALA A 26 12.50 -6.80 -10.23
N ILE A 27 12.72 -6.72 -8.93
CA ILE A 27 12.57 -5.50 -8.12
C ILE A 27 13.82 -5.24 -7.29
N ASP A 28 14.04 -3.96 -7.00
CA ASP A 28 15.09 -3.43 -6.12
C ASP A 28 14.60 -2.07 -5.59
N VAL A 29 14.94 -1.71 -4.35
CA VAL A 29 14.51 -0.42 -3.76
C VAL A 29 15.65 0.30 -3.05
N GLU A 30 15.72 1.62 -3.22
CA GLU A 30 16.67 2.48 -2.52
C GLU A 30 15.98 3.24 -1.37
N MET A 31 16.61 3.26 -0.20
CA MET A 31 16.00 3.76 1.05
C MET A 31 16.83 4.85 1.73
N THR A 32 16.17 5.74 2.46
CA THR A 32 16.80 6.87 3.15
C THR A 32 17.66 6.48 4.37
N GLY A 33 17.64 5.22 4.79
CA GLY A 33 18.47 4.68 5.88
C GLY A 33 18.33 3.17 6.09
N ILE A 34 19.45 2.51 6.38
CA ILE A 34 19.52 1.05 6.59
C ILE A 34 20.19 0.66 7.93
N THR A 35 20.41 1.62 8.84
CA THR A 35 21.22 1.45 10.05
C THR A 35 20.42 1.73 11.33
N ASP A 36 20.35 0.74 12.22
CA ASP A 36 19.93 0.91 13.61
C ASP A 36 21.12 0.58 14.52
N ASN A 37 21.61 1.57 15.26
CA ASN A 37 22.74 1.41 16.18
C ASN A 37 22.49 0.34 17.26
N LEU A 38 21.23 0.11 17.65
CA LEU A 38 20.85 -0.95 18.61
C LEU A 38 20.88 -2.32 17.93
N ALA A 39 20.39 -2.43 16.70
CA ALA A 39 20.52 -3.64 15.87
C ALA A 39 21.98 -4.00 15.59
N ASP A 40 22.84 -3.02 15.31
CA ASP A 40 24.27 -3.27 15.04
C ASP A 40 25.08 -3.63 16.30
N VAL A 41 24.64 -3.19 17.49
CA VAL A 41 25.15 -3.70 18.77
C VAL A 41 24.67 -5.14 19.01
N ALA A 42 23.40 -5.44 18.74
CA ALA A 42 22.87 -6.80 18.84
C ALA A 42 23.56 -7.76 17.86
N ARG A 43 23.75 -7.37 16.59
CA ARG A 43 24.47 -8.13 15.55
C ARG A 43 25.84 -8.62 16.04
N LYS A 44 26.59 -7.74 16.71
CA LYS A 44 27.92 -8.06 17.30
C LYS A 44 27.88 -9.02 18.49
N GLN A 45 26.71 -9.33 19.04
CA GLN A 45 26.53 -10.28 20.16
C GLN A 45 26.10 -11.69 19.71
N ASN A 46 25.99 -11.94 18.40
CA ASN A 46 25.95 -13.27 17.77
C ASN A 46 24.85 -14.25 18.25
N ASN A 47 23.74 -13.77 18.82
CA ASN A 47 22.60 -14.58 19.29
C ASN A 47 21.30 -14.17 18.58
N HIS A 48 21.23 -14.42 17.27
CA HIS A 48 20.18 -13.88 16.39
C HIS A 48 19.06 -14.87 16.14
N THR A 49 17.96 -14.71 16.88
CA THR A 49 16.70 -15.37 16.53
C THR A 49 16.13 -14.76 15.23
N ARG A 50 15.36 -15.54 14.47
CA ARG A 50 14.62 -15.05 13.29
C ARG A 50 13.79 -13.80 13.61
N GLN A 51 13.17 -13.80 14.79
CA GLN A 51 12.36 -12.71 15.31
C GLN A 51 13.19 -11.44 15.59
N GLY A 52 14.36 -11.56 16.24
CA GLY A 52 15.22 -10.41 16.51
C GLY A 52 15.81 -9.75 15.25
N LEU A 53 16.11 -10.55 14.22
CA LEU A 53 16.51 -10.04 12.90
C LEU A 53 15.36 -9.27 12.23
N TYR A 54 14.14 -9.82 12.30
CA TYR A 54 12.94 -9.16 11.80
C TYR A 54 12.62 -7.86 12.56
N GLU A 55 12.70 -7.85 13.90
CA GLU A 55 12.45 -6.66 14.71
C GLU A 55 13.44 -5.53 14.43
N ALA A 56 14.70 -5.85 14.12
CA ALA A 56 15.67 -4.89 13.62
C ALA A 56 15.26 -4.33 12.25
N GLY A 57 14.86 -5.20 11.32
CA GLY A 57 14.34 -4.81 10.00
C GLY A 57 13.11 -3.90 10.11
N LYS A 58 12.13 -4.28 10.93
CA LYS A 58 10.92 -3.53 11.24
C LYS A 58 11.23 -2.13 11.76
N ARG A 59 12.12 -2.00 12.77
CA ARG A 59 12.51 -0.68 13.29
C ARG A 59 13.12 0.22 12.21
N ILE A 60 13.97 -0.34 11.34
CA ILE A 60 14.61 0.42 10.25
C ILE A 60 13.56 0.86 9.21
N ALA A 61 12.74 -0.08 8.70
CA ALA A 61 11.72 0.20 7.69
C ALA A 61 10.57 1.10 8.19
N SER A 62 10.27 1.08 9.50
CA SER A 62 9.29 1.98 10.12
C SER A 62 9.89 3.33 10.57
N THR A 63 11.21 3.53 10.43
CA THR A 63 11.91 4.79 10.77
C THR A 63 12.26 5.57 9.52
N TYR A 64 12.80 4.89 8.51
CA TYR A 64 13.26 5.46 7.24
C TYR A 64 12.23 5.25 6.13
N ASN A 65 12.43 5.90 4.99
CA ASN A 65 11.52 5.90 3.86
C ASN A 65 12.15 5.19 2.64
N LEU A 66 11.34 4.48 1.87
CA LEU A 66 11.68 4.09 0.50
C LEU A 66 11.63 5.37 -0.36
N PHE A 67 12.68 5.68 -1.15
CA PHE A 67 12.73 6.89 -1.99
C PHE A 67 12.90 6.62 -3.49
N GLN A 68 13.37 5.43 -3.89
CA GLN A 68 13.32 4.97 -5.28
C GLN A 68 12.87 3.51 -5.36
N LEU A 69 12.01 3.20 -6.33
CA LEU A 69 11.58 1.84 -6.67
C LEU A 69 12.07 1.50 -8.09
N GLY A 70 12.79 0.39 -8.22
CA GLY A 70 13.18 -0.21 -9.48
C GLY A 70 12.31 -1.41 -9.83
N LEU A 71 11.93 -1.52 -11.10
CA LEU A 71 11.06 -2.57 -11.60
C LEU A 71 11.47 -2.97 -13.02
N THR A 72 11.89 -4.22 -13.23
CA THR A 72 12.22 -4.77 -14.55
C THR A 72 11.30 -5.94 -14.88
N CYS A 73 10.36 -5.72 -15.80
CA CYS A 73 9.54 -6.78 -16.39
C CYS A 73 10.38 -7.56 -17.42
N VAL A 74 10.37 -8.89 -17.31
CA VAL A 74 11.13 -9.77 -18.22
C VAL A 74 10.17 -10.71 -18.95
N LYS A 75 10.30 -10.80 -20.28
CA LYS A 75 9.57 -11.76 -21.12
C LYS A 75 10.51 -12.46 -22.10
N SER A 76 10.27 -13.73 -22.37
CA SER A 76 10.97 -14.46 -23.44
C SER A 76 10.48 -13.97 -24.80
N ASP A 77 11.40 -13.91 -25.78
CA ASP A 77 11.14 -13.44 -27.15
C ASP A 77 11.26 -14.57 -28.20
N GLY A 78 11.39 -15.82 -27.74
CA GLY A 78 11.76 -16.96 -28.58
C GLY A 78 13.28 -17.15 -28.69
N ASP A 79 13.70 -18.25 -29.32
CA ASP A 79 15.10 -18.62 -29.59
C ASP A 79 16.05 -18.39 -28.39
N ASP A 80 15.60 -18.81 -27.21
CA ASP A 80 16.26 -18.65 -25.89
C ASP A 80 16.81 -17.23 -25.64
N SER A 81 16.01 -16.25 -26.03
CA SER A 81 16.25 -14.83 -25.81
C SER A 81 15.13 -14.18 -24.98
N TYR A 82 15.45 -13.03 -24.40
CA TYR A 82 14.57 -12.26 -23.52
C TYR A 82 14.56 -10.78 -23.87
N LYS A 83 13.42 -10.14 -23.63
CA LYS A 83 13.20 -8.70 -23.62
C LYS A 83 12.95 -8.22 -22.19
N THR A 84 13.65 -7.16 -21.79
CA THR A 84 13.47 -6.45 -20.53
C THR A 84 12.84 -5.09 -20.76
N GLU A 85 11.79 -4.76 -20.00
CA GLU A 85 11.19 -3.43 -19.94
C GLU A 85 11.36 -2.90 -18.49
N THR A 86 12.25 -1.91 -18.32
CA THR A 86 12.67 -1.41 -16.99
C THR A 86 12.11 -0.02 -16.69
N TYR A 87 11.58 0.15 -15.48
CA TYR A 87 10.96 1.35 -14.94
C TYR A 87 11.58 1.74 -13.58
N SER A 88 11.60 3.04 -13.31
CA SER A 88 12.27 3.64 -12.15
C SER A 88 11.40 4.78 -11.61
N PHE A 89 10.92 4.66 -10.38
CA PHE A 89 9.97 5.61 -9.77
C PHE A 89 10.62 6.30 -8.58
N TYR A 90 10.50 7.63 -8.50
CA TYR A 90 10.83 8.36 -7.27
C TYR A 90 9.63 8.35 -6.34
N VAL A 91 9.81 7.77 -5.16
CA VAL A 91 8.75 7.50 -4.18
C VAL A 91 8.80 8.59 -3.12
N SER A 92 7.79 9.45 -3.08
CA SER A 92 7.78 10.62 -2.19
C SER A 92 6.73 10.52 -1.09
N PRO A 93 7.05 10.91 0.16
CA PRO A 93 6.03 11.13 1.17
C PRO A 93 5.15 12.35 0.86
N LEU A 94 5.50 13.19 -0.13
CA LEU A 94 4.66 14.30 -0.60
C LEU A 94 3.34 13.76 -1.17
N LEU A 95 2.25 14.47 -0.86
CA LEU A 95 0.95 14.30 -1.48
C LEU A 95 0.66 15.56 -2.31
N LEU A 96 -0.17 15.44 -3.35
CA LEU A 96 -0.55 16.58 -4.18
C LEU A 96 -1.48 17.52 -3.40
N GLU A 97 -1.39 18.83 -3.61
CA GLU A 97 -2.13 19.85 -2.83
C GLU A 97 -2.87 20.87 -3.72
N ASP A 98 -3.17 20.52 -4.98
CA ASP A 98 -3.70 21.45 -5.99
C ASP A 98 -5.13 21.97 -5.69
N THR A 99 -5.87 21.27 -4.84
CA THR A 99 -7.20 21.68 -4.38
C THR A 99 -7.24 21.81 -2.86
N ARG A 100 -8.23 22.54 -2.34
CA ARG A 100 -8.40 22.70 -0.88
C ARG A 100 -8.76 21.38 -0.20
N GLU A 101 -9.49 20.53 -0.90
CA GLU A 101 -9.80 19.17 -0.48
C GLU A 101 -8.53 18.30 -0.39
N ASP A 102 -7.62 18.43 -1.36
CA ASP A 102 -6.31 17.76 -1.33
C ASP A 102 -5.41 18.27 -0.19
N ASP A 103 -5.34 19.58 0.05
CA ASP A 103 -4.62 20.20 1.19
C ASP A 103 -5.09 19.62 2.54
N PHE A 104 -6.41 19.57 2.77
CA PHE A 104 -6.94 18.93 3.98
C PHE A 104 -6.65 17.43 4.05
N PHE A 105 -6.66 16.73 2.93
CA PHE A 105 -6.33 15.30 2.86
C PHE A 105 -4.85 15.06 3.20
N ALA A 106 -3.93 15.86 2.66
CA ALA A 106 -2.50 15.80 2.96
C ALA A 106 -2.22 16.06 4.45
N GLN A 107 -2.88 17.07 5.03
CA GLN A 107 -2.82 17.37 6.48
C GLN A 107 -3.37 16.23 7.35
N ASP A 108 -4.41 15.51 6.91
CA ASP A 108 -5.00 14.37 7.63
C ASP A 108 -4.11 13.10 7.63
N VAL A 109 -3.24 12.96 6.63
CA VAL A 109 -2.30 11.83 6.48
C VAL A 109 -0.95 12.12 7.17
N GLY A 110 -0.37 13.31 6.97
CA GLY A 110 0.71 13.85 7.83
C GLY A 110 2.00 13.02 7.91
N ARG A 111 2.69 12.80 6.79
CA ARG A 111 3.92 11.98 6.72
C ARG A 111 5.19 12.69 7.22
N ASN A 112 6.18 11.90 7.63
CA ASN A 112 7.54 12.34 7.95
C ASN A 112 8.56 11.75 6.97
N LEU A 113 9.59 12.54 6.64
CA LEU A 113 10.78 12.11 5.90
C LEU A 113 11.96 12.03 6.86
N THR A 114 12.45 10.82 7.15
CA THR A 114 13.63 10.59 7.98
C THR A 114 14.78 10.11 7.10
N THR A 115 15.98 10.67 7.26
CA THR A 115 17.14 10.28 6.44
C THR A 115 18.40 10.10 7.28
N SER A 116 19.15 9.03 7.04
CA SER A 116 20.43 8.78 7.70
C SER A 116 21.56 9.61 7.07
N LEU A 117 22.39 10.22 7.90
CA LEU A 117 23.59 10.95 7.45
C LEU A 117 24.66 10.02 6.83
N SER A 118 24.56 8.70 7.04
CA SER A 118 25.38 7.71 6.33
C SER A 118 24.92 7.59 4.87
N THR A 119 23.61 7.35 4.66
CA THR A 119 22.97 7.28 3.34
C THR A 119 23.16 8.57 2.54
N LEU A 120 22.97 9.76 3.12
CA LEU A 120 23.22 11.04 2.41
C LEU A 120 24.67 11.19 1.91
N LYS A 121 25.65 10.63 2.63
CA LYS A 121 27.06 10.63 2.18
C LYS A 121 27.32 9.62 1.07
N PHE A 122 26.58 8.51 1.07
CA PHE A 122 26.61 7.50 0.03
C PHE A 122 25.94 8.01 -1.25
N MET A 123 24.68 8.45 -1.18
CA MET A 123 23.95 9.11 -2.28
C MET A 123 24.81 10.18 -2.98
N ARG A 124 25.39 11.10 -2.22
CA ARG A 124 26.27 12.16 -2.73
C ARG A 124 27.57 11.64 -3.40
N ARG A 125 28.04 10.44 -3.05
CA ARG A 125 29.22 9.81 -3.65
C ARG A 125 28.88 9.15 -4.98
N GLU A 126 27.74 8.47 -5.07
CA GLU A 126 27.27 7.80 -6.29
C GLU A 126 26.57 8.74 -7.29
N GLY A 127 26.13 9.92 -6.83
CA GLY A 127 25.43 10.92 -7.66
C GLY A 127 23.90 10.90 -7.55
N LEU A 128 23.36 10.13 -6.59
CA LEU A 128 21.92 10.06 -6.33
C LEU A 128 21.41 11.37 -5.72
N GLN A 129 20.37 11.90 -6.34
CA GLN A 129 19.71 13.15 -5.95
C GLN A 129 18.41 12.80 -5.22
N LEU A 130 18.41 13.02 -3.90
CA LEU A 130 17.23 12.80 -3.05
C LEU A 130 16.18 13.89 -3.28
N GLU A 131 16.63 15.09 -3.70
CA GLU A 131 15.78 16.22 -4.07
C GLU A 131 14.73 15.89 -5.14
N LYS A 132 15.00 14.92 -6.03
CA LYS A 132 14.04 14.46 -7.05
C LYS A 132 12.69 13.98 -6.50
N ILE A 133 12.61 13.53 -5.24
CA ILE A 133 11.32 13.18 -4.63
C ILE A 133 10.43 14.41 -4.35
N LEU A 134 10.93 15.62 -4.58
CA LEU A 134 10.21 16.89 -4.37
C LEU A 134 9.96 17.65 -5.68
N ASP A 135 10.55 17.23 -6.80
CA ASP A 135 10.48 17.95 -8.08
C ASP A 135 9.20 17.61 -8.87
N ASP A 136 8.97 16.33 -9.18
CA ASP A 136 7.75 15.82 -9.85
C ASP A 136 7.42 14.37 -9.44
N PRO A 137 7.16 14.10 -8.15
CA PRO A 137 6.95 12.74 -7.66
C PRO A 137 5.57 12.19 -8.05
N VAL A 138 5.54 10.92 -8.46
CA VAL A 138 4.27 10.17 -8.47
C VAL A 138 3.85 9.94 -7.01
N PRO A 139 2.63 10.35 -6.59
CA PRO A 139 2.20 10.16 -5.21
C PRO A 139 1.96 8.68 -4.90
N TYR A 140 1.77 8.36 -3.63
CA TYR A 140 1.22 7.06 -3.23
C TYR A 140 0.35 7.20 -1.99
N LEU A 141 -0.58 6.25 -1.83
CA LEU A 141 -1.25 5.94 -0.57
C LEU A 141 -1.14 4.44 -0.31
N SER A 142 -0.82 4.05 0.91
CA SER A 142 -0.90 2.66 1.37
C SER A 142 -2.36 2.19 1.52
N ARG A 143 -2.60 0.87 1.56
CA ARG A 143 -3.94 0.33 1.88
C ARG A 143 -4.40 0.79 3.27
N LYS A 144 -3.48 0.89 4.25
CA LYS A 144 -3.73 1.47 5.58
C LYS A 144 -4.24 2.90 5.51
N GLU A 145 -3.52 3.80 4.84
CA GLU A 145 -3.88 5.23 4.81
C GLU A 145 -5.25 5.46 4.17
N VAL A 146 -5.60 4.69 3.12
CA VAL A 146 -6.95 4.71 2.53
C VAL A 146 -7.99 4.25 3.54
N ARG A 147 -7.81 3.09 4.18
CA ARG A 147 -8.71 2.57 5.22
C ARG A 147 -8.92 3.60 6.34
N GLU A 148 -7.85 4.15 6.89
CA GLU A 148 -7.95 5.18 7.92
C GLU A 148 -8.66 6.46 7.40
N ALA A 149 -8.44 6.85 6.14
CA ALA A 149 -9.08 8.03 5.54
C ALA A 149 -10.59 7.82 5.32
N GLU A 150 -11.01 6.62 4.92
CA GLU A 150 -12.43 6.24 4.85
C GLU A 150 -13.06 6.25 6.24
N GLU A 151 -12.41 5.66 7.24
CA GLU A 151 -12.85 5.76 8.63
C GLU A 151 -12.87 7.24 9.13
N ARG A 152 -11.92 8.10 8.71
CA ARG A 152 -11.92 9.55 9.03
C ARG A 152 -13.16 10.22 8.42
N LEU A 153 -13.54 9.90 7.18
CA LEU A 153 -14.74 10.41 6.53
C LEU A 153 -16.01 9.90 7.21
N GLU A 154 -16.13 8.60 7.48
CA GLU A 154 -17.28 8.05 8.20
C GLU A 154 -17.48 8.71 9.57
N ARG A 155 -16.39 8.92 10.34
CA ARG A 155 -16.44 9.63 11.64
C ARG A 155 -16.78 11.13 11.53
N ARG A 156 -16.72 11.71 10.33
CA ARG A 156 -17.16 13.09 10.03
C ARG A 156 -18.63 13.14 9.61
N THR A 157 -19.10 12.16 8.85
CA THR A 157 -20.50 12.07 8.39
C THR A 157 -21.44 11.51 9.46
N GLN A 158 -20.99 10.55 10.26
CA GLN A 158 -21.79 9.96 11.33
C GLN A 158 -22.25 11.00 12.37
N ARG A 159 -23.53 10.93 12.75
CA ARG A 159 -24.15 11.79 13.77
C ARG A 159 -23.50 11.56 15.14
N GLN A 160 -22.43 12.30 15.46
CA GLN A 160 -21.78 12.20 16.77
C GLN A 160 -22.80 12.40 17.91
N PRO A 161 -22.92 11.45 18.87
CA PRO A 161 -23.74 11.68 20.03
C PRO A 161 -23.16 12.87 20.81
N LEU A 162 -24.03 13.80 21.22
CA LEU A 162 -23.67 14.84 22.15
C LEU A 162 -23.29 14.16 23.47
N LYS A 163 -21.99 13.88 23.67
CA LYS A 163 -21.48 13.25 24.90
C LYS A 163 -22.12 13.91 26.11
N ASP A 164 -22.69 13.16 27.04
CA ASP A 164 -23.22 13.76 28.26
C ASP A 164 -22.11 14.56 28.96
N HIS A 165 -22.42 15.79 29.33
CA HIS A 165 -21.51 16.62 30.13
C HIS A 165 -22.09 16.68 31.54
N PRO A 166 -21.29 16.47 32.60
CA PRO A 166 -21.70 16.77 33.96
C PRO A 166 -21.71 18.30 34.12
N TYR A 167 -22.75 18.92 33.56
CA TYR A 167 -23.05 20.34 33.64
C TYR A 167 -24.33 20.49 34.44
N ASN A 168 -24.29 21.31 35.49
CA ASN A 168 -25.47 21.63 36.30
C ASN A 168 -25.91 23.06 35.98
N GLU A 169 -27.17 23.22 35.54
CA GLU A 169 -27.76 24.51 35.18
C GLU A 169 -27.77 25.50 36.36
N ASP A 170 -27.90 24.97 37.58
CA ASP A 170 -27.96 25.76 38.81
C ASP A 170 -26.56 26.22 39.29
N ASP A 171 -25.52 25.38 39.17
CA ASP A 171 -24.17 25.70 39.69
C ASP A 171 -23.43 26.77 38.88
N GLU A 172 -23.66 26.85 37.55
CA GLU A 172 -23.09 27.92 36.70
C GLU A 172 -24.10 29.03 36.33
N GLY A 173 -25.35 28.92 36.82
CA GLY A 173 -26.38 29.94 36.68
C GLY A 173 -26.84 30.20 35.23
N LEU A 174 -26.94 29.16 34.40
CA LEU A 174 -27.40 29.29 33.01
C LEU A 174 -28.90 29.05 32.82
N THR A 175 -29.66 28.83 33.90
CA THR A 175 -31.12 28.61 33.89
C THR A 175 -31.88 29.65 33.05
N PHE A 176 -31.46 30.92 33.10
CA PHE A 176 -32.03 31.99 32.26
C PHE A 176 -31.78 31.81 30.76
N PHE A 177 -30.62 31.27 30.37
CA PHE A 177 -30.32 30.97 28.96
C PHE A 177 -31.06 29.71 28.51
N SER A 178 -31.11 28.65 29.32
CA SER A 178 -31.90 27.45 28.99
C SER A 178 -33.40 27.77 28.84
N ALA A 179 -33.95 28.64 29.70
CA ALA A 179 -35.31 29.15 29.57
C ALA A 179 -35.51 29.97 28.28
N TYR A 180 -34.60 30.91 27.95
CA TYR A 180 -34.63 31.67 26.70
C TYR A 180 -34.63 30.77 25.46
N VAL A 181 -33.74 29.78 25.42
CA VAL A 181 -33.63 28.79 24.33
C VAL A 181 -34.92 27.97 24.18
N PHE A 182 -35.53 27.56 25.30
CA PHE A 182 -36.79 26.83 25.30
C PHE A 182 -37.96 27.70 24.79
N ASP A 183 -38.03 28.96 25.22
CA ASP A 183 -39.11 29.89 24.87
C ASP A 183 -39.08 30.28 23.38
N GLU A 184 -37.89 30.57 22.83
CA GLU A 184 -37.71 30.81 21.37
C GLU A 184 -38.13 29.60 20.53
N ILE A 185 -37.66 28.39 20.90
CA ILE A 185 -37.97 27.16 20.13
C ILE A 185 -39.45 26.81 20.22
N THR A 186 -40.06 26.90 21.42
CA THR A 186 -41.50 26.61 21.58
C THR A 186 -42.39 27.68 20.96
N THR A 187 -42.01 28.96 21.01
CA THR A 187 -42.71 30.05 20.32
C THR A 187 -42.66 29.85 18.80
N TRP A 188 -41.49 29.54 18.24
CA TRP A 188 -41.37 29.23 16.82
C TRP A 188 -42.19 27.98 16.44
N LEU A 189 -42.13 26.90 17.23
CA LEU A 189 -42.95 25.70 16.97
C LEU A 189 -44.46 25.99 17.04
N GLY A 190 -44.87 26.93 17.89
CA GLY A 190 -46.25 27.40 18.02
C GLY A 190 -46.77 28.24 16.83
N ASP A 191 -45.88 28.92 16.09
CA ASP A 191 -46.30 29.75 14.96
C ASP A 191 -46.86 28.93 13.79
N ARG A 192 -47.96 29.42 13.23
CA ARG A 192 -48.69 28.88 12.08
C ARG A 192 -48.93 29.93 11.00
N SER A 193 -48.18 31.04 11.01
CA SER A 193 -48.24 32.07 9.98
C SER A 193 -47.74 31.54 8.63
N GLU A 194 -48.30 32.06 7.53
CA GLU A 194 -47.89 31.70 6.17
C GLU A 194 -46.49 32.24 5.79
N ASN A 195 -45.95 33.19 6.58
CA ASN A 195 -44.65 33.85 6.36
C ASN A 195 -43.61 33.45 7.42
N LYS A 196 -43.74 32.27 8.01
CA LYS A 196 -42.84 31.73 9.04
C LYS A 196 -41.41 31.53 8.49
N ASP A 197 -40.40 32.06 9.20
CA ASP A 197 -38.99 31.81 8.86
C ASP A 197 -38.69 30.30 8.97
N PRO A 198 -38.14 29.64 7.94
CA PRO A 198 -37.83 28.20 7.98
C PRO A 198 -36.72 27.82 8.99
N GLU A 199 -36.01 28.78 9.58
CA GLU A 199 -34.98 28.53 10.59
C GLU A 199 -35.19 29.33 11.89
N ILE A 200 -34.89 28.69 13.03
CA ILE A 200 -34.78 29.33 14.35
C ILE A 200 -33.34 29.79 14.56
N LYS A 201 -33.12 31.07 14.89
CA LYS A 201 -31.78 31.70 14.90
C LYS A 201 -31.37 32.12 16.31
N ILE A 202 -30.92 31.17 17.13
CA ILE A 202 -30.57 31.38 18.54
C ILE A 202 -29.19 32.02 18.67
N ARG A 203 -29.12 33.22 19.24
CA ARG A 203 -27.85 33.92 19.51
C ARG A 203 -27.15 33.35 20.74
N ILE A 204 -25.84 33.14 20.63
CA ILE A 204 -24.97 32.68 21.71
C ILE A 204 -24.41 33.91 22.45
N PRO A 205 -24.53 34.01 23.79
CA PRO A 205 -23.96 35.12 24.53
C PRO A 205 -22.42 35.16 24.38
N PRO A 206 -21.81 36.33 24.13
CA PRO A 206 -20.36 36.43 23.98
C PRO A 206 -19.64 36.00 25.27
N SER A 207 -18.54 35.26 25.13
CA SER A 207 -17.75 34.81 26.27
C SER A 207 -16.30 34.54 25.89
N GLU A 208 -15.38 35.08 26.71
CA GLU A 208 -13.94 34.82 26.65
C GLU A 208 -13.60 33.34 26.92
N SER A 209 -14.50 32.60 27.57
CA SER A 209 -14.30 31.19 27.89
C SER A 209 -14.82 30.30 26.76
N LYS A 210 -13.90 29.73 25.97
CA LYS A 210 -14.23 28.69 24.97
C LYS A 210 -15.04 27.51 25.57
N LYS A 211 -14.85 27.20 26.86
CA LYS A 211 -15.66 26.21 27.59
C LYS A 211 -17.12 26.68 27.73
N ARG A 212 -17.35 27.90 28.23
CA ARG A 212 -18.70 28.46 28.42
C ARG A 212 -19.45 28.63 27.10
N SER A 213 -18.77 29.09 26.05
CA SER A 213 -19.32 29.14 24.69
C SER A 213 -19.73 27.75 24.20
N SER A 214 -18.94 26.70 24.49
CA SER A 214 -19.30 25.31 24.16
C SER A 214 -20.54 24.82 24.93
N VAL A 215 -20.70 25.20 26.21
CA VAL A 215 -21.90 24.89 27.00
C VAL A 215 -23.15 25.56 26.40
N TYR A 216 -23.11 26.85 26.05
CA TYR A 216 -24.24 27.52 25.39
C TYR A 216 -24.66 26.80 24.10
N HIS A 217 -23.70 26.50 23.22
CA HIS A 217 -23.94 25.73 21.98
C HIS A 217 -24.56 24.35 22.23
N LYS A 218 -24.29 23.75 23.39
CA LYS A 218 -24.78 22.43 23.77
C LYS A 218 -26.20 22.49 24.31
N ILE A 219 -26.52 23.49 25.14
CA ILE A 219 -27.89 23.78 25.60
C ILE A 219 -28.81 23.93 24.38
N VAL A 220 -28.44 24.76 23.39
CA VAL A 220 -29.25 24.93 22.17
C VAL A 220 -29.47 23.61 21.43
N ARG A 221 -28.41 22.82 21.21
CA ARG A 221 -28.51 21.54 20.48
C ARG A 221 -29.28 20.46 21.24
N VAL A 222 -29.23 20.43 22.56
CA VAL A 222 -30.01 19.48 23.38
C VAL A 222 -31.48 19.88 23.42
N THR A 223 -31.80 21.14 23.68
CA THR A 223 -33.19 21.64 23.69
C THR A 223 -33.84 21.53 22.31
N ALA A 224 -33.11 21.85 21.24
CA ALA A 224 -33.58 21.63 19.87
C ALA A 224 -33.87 20.15 19.57
N ARG A 225 -32.96 19.23 19.93
CA ARG A 225 -33.17 17.78 19.77
C ARG A 225 -34.40 17.27 20.52
N ASN A 226 -34.66 17.81 21.72
CA ASN A 226 -35.77 17.35 22.56
C ASN A 226 -37.14 17.91 22.11
N LEU A 227 -37.19 19.14 21.60
CA LEU A 227 -38.43 19.81 21.17
C LEU A 227 -38.75 19.61 19.68
N ALA A 228 -37.72 19.54 18.84
CA ALA A 228 -37.80 19.42 17.39
C ALA A 228 -36.82 18.35 16.86
N PRO A 229 -37.02 17.06 17.19
CA PRO A 229 -36.10 15.97 16.82
C PRO A 229 -35.92 15.74 15.30
N HIS A 230 -36.75 16.36 14.47
CA HIS A 230 -36.70 16.36 13.00
C HIS A 230 -36.00 17.61 12.42
N MET A 231 -35.38 18.44 13.25
CA MET A 231 -34.62 19.62 12.82
C MET A 231 -33.12 19.45 13.12
N LYS A 232 -32.28 19.88 12.18
CA LYS A 232 -30.81 19.91 12.30
C LYS A 232 -30.35 21.23 12.92
N CYS A 233 -29.09 21.28 13.40
CA CYS A 233 -28.51 22.48 14.03
C CYS A 233 -27.11 22.80 13.47
N ARG A 234 -26.93 23.97 12.87
CA ARG A 234 -25.65 24.48 12.34
C ARG A 234 -25.18 25.71 13.10
N THR A 235 -23.87 25.96 13.12
CA THR A 235 -23.27 27.20 13.65
C THR A 235 -23.06 28.21 12.55
N TRP A 236 -23.38 29.47 12.84
CA TRP A 236 -23.25 30.61 11.94
C TRP A 236 -22.46 31.73 12.63
N ASP A 237 -21.91 32.68 11.87
CA ASP A 237 -21.17 33.85 12.35
C ASP A 237 -20.10 33.49 13.40
N TYR A 238 -19.14 32.66 13.01
CA TYR A 238 -18.03 32.18 13.85
C TYR A 238 -18.44 31.52 15.19
N GLY A 239 -19.70 31.09 15.32
CA GLY A 239 -20.27 30.52 16.55
C GLY A 239 -21.04 31.52 17.43
N ALA A 240 -21.27 32.75 16.95
CA ALA A 240 -22.14 33.71 17.62
C ALA A 240 -23.64 33.36 17.49
N THR A 241 -24.02 32.48 16.57
CA THR A 241 -25.40 32.00 16.38
C THR A 241 -25.45 30.50 16.13
N VAL A 242 -26.41 29.81 16.75
CA VAL A 242 -26.82 28.45 16.38
C VAL A 242 -28.16 28.54 15.65
N VAL A 243 -28.18 28.01 14.43
CA VAL A 243 -29.33 28.01 13.53
C VAL A 243 -29.93 26.61 13.50
N ILE A 244 -31.21 26.51 13.82
CA ILE A 244 -32.00 25.26 13.84
C ILE A 244 -32.91 25.27 12.60
N TYR A 245 -32.85 24.25 11.77
CA TYR A 245 -33.49 24.21 10.45
C TYR A 245 -34.12 22.85 10.17
N MET A 246 -35.12 22.79 9.29
CA MET A 246 -35.72 21.52 8.85
C MET A 246 -34.65 20.57 8.29
N ASP A 247 -34.69 19.29 8.65
CA ASP A 247 -33.86 18.25 8.04
C ASP A 247 -34.40 17.98 6.61
N ASN A 248 -33.93 18.76 5.62
CA ASN A 248 -34.26 18.51 4.21
C ASN A 248 -33.36 17.36 3.72
N SER A 249 -33.93 16.15 3.68
CA SER A 249 -33.21 14.90 3.40
C SER A 249 -32.41 14.97 2.10
N ASP A 250 -32.98 15.63 1.10
CA ASP A 250 -32.52 15.56 -0.27
C ASP A 250 -31.28 16.48 -0.44
N GLU A 251 -31.33 17.71 0.09
CA GLU A 251 -30.17 18.64 0.12
C GLU A 251 -28.97 18.09 0.89
N ASP A 252 -29.19 17.47 2.05
CA ASP A 252 -28.08 16.88 2.80
C ASP A 252 -27.59 15.55 2.20
N CYS A 253 -28.44 14.80 1.48
CA CYS A 253 -28.03 13.62 0.70
C CYS A 253 -27.14 14.02 -0.50
N GLU A 254 -27.57 14.99 -1.32
CA GLU A 254 -26.77 15.56 -2.41
C GLU A 254 -25.41 16.06 -1.92
N LYS A 255 -25.39 16.64 -0.71
CA LYS A 255 -24.18 17.16 -0.07
C LYS A 255 -23.28 16.06 0.50
N GLU A 256 -23.84 15.00 1.09
CA GLU A 256 -23.06 13.83 1.54
C GLU A 256 -22.46 13.08 0.33
N GLU A 257 -23.22 12.94 -0.76
CA GLU A 257 -22.73 12.41 -2.04
C GLU A 257 -21.61 13.29 -2.64
N LEU A 258 -21.78 14.61 -2.67
CA LEU A 258 -20.77 15.55 -3.15
C LEU A 258 -19.48 15.53 -2.30
N ILE A 259 -19.59 15.31 -0.98
CA ILE A 259 -18.44 15.14 -0.10
C ILE A 259 -17.74 13.81 -0.38
N ARG A 260 -18.49 12.70 -0.49
CA ARG A 260 -17.91 11.38 -0.80
C ARG A 260 -17.24 11.38 -2.17
N LYS A 261 -17.86 11.99 -3.20
CA LYS A 261 -17.27 12.16 -4.52
C LYS A 261 -15.92 12.90 -4.47
N ARG A 262 -15.85 14.08 -3.85
CA ARG A 262 -14.58 14.84 -3.74
C ARG A 262 -13.49 14.04 -3.03
N PHE A 263 -13.86 13.29 -2.00
CA PHE A 263 -12.95 12.42 -1.27
C PHE A 263 -12.45 11.26 -2.13
N ASP A 264 -13.34 10.58 -2.87
CA ASP A 264 -12.97 9.51 -3.79
C ASP A 264 -12.09 10.02 -4.94
N ASP A 265 -12.42 11.18 -5.51
CA ASP A 265 -11.64 11.82 -6.57
C ASP A 265 -10.20 12.14 -6.09
N SER A 266 -10.04 12.63 -4.84
CA SER A 266 -8.73 12.81 -4.20
C SER A 266 -8.02 11.46 -3.93
N LEU A 267 -8.73 10.44 -3.42
CA LEU A 267 -8.15 9.10 -3.23
C LEU A 267 -7.58 8.50 -4.53
N ARG A 268 -8.28 8.64 -5.67
CA ARG A 268 -7.78 8.17 -6.98
C ARG A 268 -6.49 8.89 -7.35
N LYS A 269 -6.52 10.22 -7.30
CA LYS A 269 -5.40 11.13 -7.62
C LYS A 269 -4.15 10.82 -6.80
N GLN A 270 -4.29 10.58 -5.49
CA GLN A 270 -3.18 10.34 -4.57
C GLN A 270 -2.67 8.89 -4.56
N THR A 271 -3.43 7.91 -5.09
CA THR A 271 -3.04 6.49 -5.00
C THR A 271 -1.77 6.15 -5.79
N GLY A 272 -1.59 6.75 -6.97
CA GLY A 272 -0.38 6.69 -7.81
C GLY A 272 0.36 5.35 -7.81
N ILE A 273 1.57 5.30 -7.26
CA ILE A 273 2.48 4.14 -7.34
C ILE A 273 1.85 2.86 -6.77
N ARG A 274 0.93 2.93 -5.79
CA ARG A 274 0.26 1.73 -5.25
C ARG A 274 -0.46 0.94 -6.34
N LEU A 275 -0.96 1.56 -7.42
CA LEU A 275 -1.61 0.85 -8.53
C LEU A 275 -0.71 -0.23 -9.14
N ILE A 276 0.60 0.00 -9.19
CA ILE A 276 1.62 -0.93 -9.68
C ILE A 276 1.87 -2.05 -8.66
N ILE A 277 1.85 -1.71 -7.36
CA ILE A 277 2.00 -2.70 -6.28
C ILE A 277 0.77 -3.62 -6.19
N GLU A 278 -0.44 -3.09 -6.39
CA GLU A 278 -1.66 -3.89 -6.53
C GLU A 278 -1.57 -4.82 -7.74
N ALA A 279 -1.09 -4.33 -8.89
CA ALA A 279 -0.89 -5.16 -10.08
C ALA A 279 0.10 -6.33 -9.86
N LEU A 280 1.25 -6.08 -9.21
CA LEU A 280 2.21 -7.12 -8.82
C LEU A 280 1.61 -8.12 -7.82
N ALA A 281 0.84 -7.61 -6.84
CA ALA A 281 0.24 -8.42 -5.79
C ALA A 281 -1.08 -9.10 -6.20
N GLY A 282 -1.52 -8.97 -7.46
CA GLY A 282 -2.80 -9.49 -7.96
C GLY A 282 -4.02 -8.91 -7.23
N GLY A 283 -3.86 -7.71 -6.67
CA GLY A 283 -4.89 -6.95 -5.98
C GLY A 283 -5.70 -6.06 -6.92
N ARG A 284 -6.50 -5.15 -6.35
CA ARG A 284 -7.45 -4.35 -7.11
C ARG A 284 -6.88 -2.98 -7.48
N PHE A 285 -6.96 -2.65 -8.76
CA PHE A 285 -6.54 -1.37 -9.34
C PHE A 285 -7.51 -0.83 -10.39
N ALA A 286 -8.24 -1.69 -11.11
CA ALA A 286 -9.13 -1.31 -12.20
C ALA A 286 -10.36 -0.52 -11.72
N GLY A 287 -10.80 -0.76 -10.48
CA GLY A 287 -11.84 0.04 -9.81
C GLY A 287 -11.32 1.29 -9.09
N ILE A 288 -10.00 1.53 -9.09
CA ILE A 288 -9.36 2.70 -8.47
C ILE A 288 -8.91 3.71 -9.53
N ILE A 289 -8.45 3.23 -10.69
CA ILE A 289 -8.14 4.07 -11.85
C ILE A 289 -9.43 4.66 -12.41
N ASP A 290 -9.44 5.97 -12.65
CA ASP A 290 -10.46 6.59 -13.50
C ASP A 290 -10.12 6.33 -14.98
N PRO A 291 -10.95 5.65 -15.77
CA PRO A 291 -10.65 5.36 -17.17
C PRO A 291 -10.55 6.63 -18.03
N SER A 292 -11.23 7.73 -17.66
CA SER A 292 -11.13 9.01 -18.37
C SER A 292 -9.72 9.61 -18.29
N SER A 293 -9.06 9.50 -17.13
CA SER A 293 -7.68 9.96 -16.94
C SER A 293 -6.69 9.22 -17.85
N ILE A 294 -6.96 7.96 -18.18
CA ILE A 294 -6.18 7.20 -19.17
C ILE A 294 -6.50 7.63 -20.61
N VAL A 295 -7.78 7.84 -20.93
CA VAL A 295 -8.20 8.35 -22.25
C VAL A 295 -7.51 9.69 -22.56
N ASP A 296 -7.51 10.62 -21.60
CA ASP A 296 -6.89 11.93 -21.77
C ASP A 296 -5.36 11.88 -21.75
N ALA A 297 -4.74 11.02 -20.93
CA ALA A 297 -3.29 10.81 -20.95
C ALA A 297 -2.80 10.27 -22.30
N LEU A 298 -3.48 9.26 -22.87
CA LEU A 298 -3.09 8.69 -24.16
C LEU A 298 -3.43 9.63 -25.34
N ARG A 299 -4.54 10.37 -25.29
CA ARG A 299 -4.86 11.45 -26.26
C ARG A 299 -3.82 12.57 -26.25
N SER A 300 -3.23 12.88 -25.09
CA SER A 300 -2.21 13.94 -24.92
C SER A 300 -0.76 13.49 -25.18
N TRP A 301 -0.55 12.27 -25.71
CA TRP A 301 0.79 11.72 -25.98
C TRP A 301 1.05 11.45 -27.49
N PRO A 302 1.38 12.47 -28.31
CA PRO A 302 1.61 12.30 -29.75
C PRO A 302 2.77 11.34 -30.05
N GLY A 303 2.47 10.24 -30.74
CA GLY A 303 3.45 9.20 -31.08
C GLY A 303 3.68 8.14 -30.00
N GLY A 304 2.92 8.20 -28.89
CA GLY A 304 2.81 7.12 -27.91
C GLY A 304 1.80 6.04 -28.31
N MET A 305 1.41 5.23 -27.32
CA MET A 305 0.32 4.25 -27.43
C MET A 305 -1.04 4.98 -27.52
N THR A 306 -1.91 4.62 -28.46
CA THR A 306 -3.28 5.16 -28.50
C THR A 306 -4.23 4.37 -27.57
N VAL A 307 -5.42 4.92 -27.30
CA VAL A 307 -6.47 4.22 -26.54
C VAL A 307 -6.87 2.91 -27.22
N GLN A 308 -6.98 2.91 -28.55
CA GLN A 308 -7.28 1.73 -29.35
C GLN A 308 -6.13 0.71 -29.30
N ASP A 309 -4.86 1.15 -29.39
CA ASP A 309 -3.70 0.26 -29.24
C ASP A 309 -3.68 -0.41 -27.86
N PHE A 310 -3.93 0.35 -26.78
CA PHE A 310 -4.00 -0.18 -25.42
C PHE A 310 -5.11 -1.24 -25.29
N CYS A 311 -6.35 -0.88 -25.66
CA CYS A 311 -7.49 -1.77 -25.50
C CYS A 311 -7.34 -3.04 -26.35
N LYS A 312 -6.78 -2.91 -27.55
CA LYS A 312 -6.52 -4.02 -28.46
C LYS A 312 -5.33 -4.88 -28.02
N GLU A 313 -4.22 -4.31 -27.55
CA GLU A 313 -3.09 -5.10 -27.02
C GLU A 313 -3.54 -5.94 -25.82
N VAL A 314 -4.45 -5.43 -24.99
CA VAL A 314 -5.11 -6.20 -23.91
C VAL A 314 -6.08 -7.25 -24.45
N GLU A 315 -6.90 -6.96 -25.46
CA GLU A 315 -7.83 -7.95 -26.04
C GLU A 315 -7.10 -9.09 -26.78
N ASP A 316 -6.14 -8.77 -27.64
CA ASP A 316 -5.37 -9.76 -28.43
C ASP A 316 -4.55 -10.72 -27.52
N LYS A 317 -4.14 -10.28 -26.33
CA LYS A 317 -3.26 -11.04 -25.41
C LYS A 317 -3.98 -11.65 -24.20
N PHE A 318 -5.02 -10.98 -23.67
CA PHE A 318 -5.71 -11.36 -22.44
C PHE A 318 -7.24 -11.44 -22.59
N GLY A 319 -7.77 -11.22 -23.80
CA GLY A 319 -9.20 -11.26 -24.08
C GLY A 319 -9.83 -12.64 -23.88
N PHE A 320 -10.97 -12.68 -23.20
CA PHE A 320 -11.71 -13.92 -22.97
C PHE A 320 -12.53 -14.30 -24.20
N SER A 321 -12.13 -15.39 -24.87
CA SER A 321 -13.01 -16.05 -25.83
C SER A 321 -14.29 -16.51 -25.13
N ALA A 322 -15.43 -16.10 -25.69
CA ALA A 322 -16.79 -16.28 -25.17
C ALA A 322 -17.13 -15.51 -23.88
N TYR A 323 -17.86 -14.41 -24.07
CA TYR A 323 -19.09 -14.13 -23.32
C TYR A 323 -19.95 -15.40 -23.25
N ARG A 324 -19.76 -16.23 -22.24
CA ARG A 324 -20.72 -17.29 -21.89
C ARG A 324 -21.95 -16.61 -21.30
N LYS A 325 -22.86 -16.20 -22.19
CA LYS A 325 -24.10 -15.48 -21.86
C LYS A 325 -24.69 -16.00 -20.55
N LEU A 326 -24.80 -15.11 -19.56
CA LEU A 326 -25.79 -15.26 -18.50
C LEU A 326 -27.12 -15.63 -19.18
N PRO A 327 -27.81 -16.71 -18.76
CA PRO A 327 -29.03 -17.13 -19.42
C PRO A 327 -30.03 -15.97 -19.35
N ARG A 328 -30.45 -15.46 -20.51
CA ARG A 328 -31.51 -14.45 -20.58
C ARG A 328 -32.71 -14.98 -19.80
N GLN A 329 -33.23 -14.17 -18.88
CA GLN A 329 -34.51 -14.44 -18.24
C GLN A 329 -35.58 -14.49 -19.33
N SER A 330 -35.95 -15.70 -19.73
CA SER A 330 -37.03 -15.95 -20.68
C SER A 330 -38.32 -16.10 -19.90
N GLU A 331 -39.18 -15.11 -20.09
CA GLU A 331 -40.64 -15.22 -20.17
C GLU A 331 -41.34 -16.28 -19.30
N GLN A 332 -42.18 -15.82 -18.37
CA GLN A 332 -43.07 -16.68 -17.58
C GLN A 332 -44.00 -17.53 -18.47
N PRO A 333 -44.10 -18.85 -18.22
CA PRO A 333 -45.30 -19.63 -18.50
C PRO A 333 -46.26 -19.56 -17.29
N SER A 334 -47.55 -19.48 -17.56
CA SER A 334 -48.62 -19.44 -16.56
C SER A 334 -48.79 -20.75 -15.78
N GLU A 335 -49.50 -20.69 -14.66
CA GLU A 335 -50.00 -21.86 -13.92
C GLU A 335 -50.69 -22.90 -14.80
N HIS A 336 -50.54 -24.20 -14.48
CA HIS A 336 -51.62 -25.20 -14.31
C HIS A 336 -51.02 -26.62 -14.21
N GLY A 337 -51.32 -27.36 -13.13
CA GLY A 337 -51.00 -28.80 -13.05
C GLY A 337 -50.91 -29.32 -11.61
N ARG A 338 -51.74 -30.31 -11.25
CA ARG A 338 -51.65 -31.03 -9.97
C ARG A 338 -50.71 -32.23 -10.07
N PRO A 339 -49.98 -32.61 -9.01
CA PRO A 339 -49.28 -33.89 -8.97
C PRO A 339 -50.28 -35.05 -8.68
N PRO A 340 -50.14 -36.21 -9.35
CA PRO A 340 -50.66 -37.49 -8.88
C PRO A 340 -49.65 -38.21 -7.98
N ALA A 341 -50.11 -39.18 -7.18
CA ALA A 341 -49.29 -39.93 -6.22
C ALA A 341 -48.96 -41.37 -6.68
N ASP A 342 -47.99 -41.97 -5.99
CA ASP A 342 -47.74 -43.40 -5.74
C ASP A 342 -48.02 -44.47 -6.82
N ASN A 343 -46.99 -45.25 -7.18
CA ASN A 343 -46.73 -46.55 -6.51
C ASN A 343 -45.62 -47.41 -7.15
N ASN A 344 -44.80 -48.05 -6.30
CA ASN A 344 -44.28 -49.44 -6.37
C ASN A 344 -43.48 -49.97 -7.58
N ASN A 345 -42.74 -51.10 -7.49
CA ASN A 345 -41.94 -51.71 -6.40
C ASN A 345 -41.27 -53.00 -6.96
N SER A 346 -39.94 -53.11 -6.90
CA SER A 346 -39.20 -54.39 -6.88
C SER A 346 -37.69 -54.14 -6.68
N GLY A 347 -36.94 -54.83 -5.83
CA GLY A 347 -37.29 -55.88 -4.85
C GLY A 347 -36.11 -56.82 -4.60
N SER A 348 -36.03 -57.44 -3.40
CA SER A 348 -34.93 -58.33 -2.93
C SER A 348 -33.59 -57.59 -2.65
N SER A 349 -32.75 -57.92 -1.67
CA SER A 349 -32.78 -58.76 -0.44
C SER A 349 -31.37 -58.66 0.22
N ASP A 350 -31.07 -58.93 1.50
CA ASP A 350 -31.83 -59.54 2.60
C ASP A 350 -31.18 -59.22 3.98
N TRP A 351 -31.72 -59.81 5.06
CA TRP A 351 -31.20 -59.96 6.43
C TRP A 351 -31.34 -58.82 7.45
N THR A 352 -31.55 -59.24 8.70
CA THR A 352 -32.15 -58.49 9.82
C THR A 352 -31.38 -58.70 11.14
N PRO A 353 -31.56 -57.84 12.17
CA PRO A 353 -30.71 -57.80 13.36
C PRO A 353 -31.20 -58.66 14.54
N GLY A 354 -30.31 -58.75 15.55
CA GLY A 354 -30.58 -59.09 16.94
C GLY A 354 -29.26 -59.48 17.63
N ASP A 355 -29.15 -59.57 18.95
CA ASP A 355 -29.77 -58.84 20.06
C ASP A 355 -29.03 -59.33 21.33
N ASP A 356 -28.91 -58.44 22.31
CA ASP A 356 -28.89 -58.70 23.76
C ASP A 356 -27.62 -59.11 24.56
N SER A 357 -27.57 -58.51 25.76
CA SER A 357 -26.82 -58.82 27.00
C SER A 357 -25.29 -58.52 27.03
N SER A 358 -24.69 -58.07 28.15
CA SER A 358 -25.13 -58.19 29.55
C SER A 358 -24.52 -57.15 30.55
N LYS A 359 -25.31 -56.73 31.56
CA LYS A 359 -24.93 -56.34 32.96
C LYS A 359 -24.12 -55.04 33.18
N GLU A 360 -24.61 -53.99 33.88
CA GLU A 360 -25.00 -53.79 35.32
C GLU A 360 -23.89 -53.05 36.11
N GLU A 361 -24.10 -52.20 37.14
CA GLU A 361 -25.04 -51.10 37.47
C GLU A 361 -24.52 -50.43 38.80
N LEU A 362 -25.17 -49.36 39.30
CA LEU A 362 -25.09 -48.75 40.68
C LEU A 362 -23.91 -47.77 40.92
N LEU A 363 -24.14 -46.45 41.10
CA LEU A 363 -24.56 -45.67 42.31
C LEU A 363 -23.40 -45.41 43.33
N GLU A 364 -23.29 -44.32 44.10
CA GLU A 364 -24.28 -43.30 44.54
C GLU A 364 -23.64 -41.96 45.05
N GLY A 365 -24.35 -40.81 44.89
CA GLY A 365 -24.38 -39.57 45.73
C GLY A 365 -23.12 -38.73 46.07
N SER A 366 -23.19 -37.54 46.73
CA SER A 366 -24.20 -36.44 46.79
C SER A 366 -23.80 -35.32 47.81
N MET A 367 -24.13 -34.04 47.52
CA MET A 367 -24.31 -32.87 48.46
C MET A 367 -23.11 -32.14 49.17
N THR A 368 -22.74 -30.96 48.63
CA THR A 368 -22.73 -29.56 49.21
C THR A 368 -22.98 -29.28 50.73
N PRO A 369 -22.71 -28.05 51.29
CA PRO A 369 -21.59 -27.08 51.18
C PRO A 369 -21.21 -26.43 52.58
N GLU A 370 -20.89 -25.11 52.64
CA GLU A 370 -20.54 -24.23 53.83
C GLU A 370 -19.07 -24.32 54.36
N GLY A 371 -18.43 -23.31 55.01
CA GLY A 371 -18.80 -21.93 55.44
C GLY A 371 -17.57 -21.05 55.84
N LEU A 372 -17.74 -19.81 56.37
CA LEU A 372 -16.67 -18.81 56.63
C LEU A 372 -16.19 -18.70 58.12
N HIS A 373 -14.98 -18.17 58.40
CA HIS A 373 -14.72 -16.91 59.17
C HIS A 373 -13.23 -16.58 59.54
N ASP A 374 -13.03 -15.34 59.99
CA ASP A 374 -11.84 -14.49 60.27
C ASP A 374 -10.79 -14.93 61.34
N GLY A 375 -9.69 -14.16 61.51
CA GLY A 375 -8.76 -14.28 62.66
C GLY A 375 -7.56 -13.31 62.75
N TRP A 376 -7.75 -12.11 63.33
CA TRP A 376 -6.82 -10.96 63.48
C TRP A 376 -5.52 -11.12 64.34
N ALA A 377 -4.56 -10.17 64.14
CA ALA A 377 -3.83 -9.35 65.17
C ALA A 377 -2.30 -9.51 65.47
N THR A 378 -1.61 -8.34 65.57
CA THR A 378 -0.46 -7.96 66.47
C THR A 378 0.94 -8.61 66.29
N THR A 379 2.12 -8.00 66.58
CA THR A 379 2.54 -6.67 67.17
C THR A 379 4.02 -6.31 66.80
N ASP A 380 4.40 -5.02 66.90
CA ASP A 380 5.72 -4.35 67.17
C ASP A 380 7.00 -4.80 66.37
N ASP A 381 7.86 -4.00 65.70
CA ASP A 381 8.51 -2.65 65.86
C ASP A 381 9.51 -2.53 67.05
N GLU A 382 10.66 -1.83 67.02
CA GLU A 382 11.27 -0.80 66.12
C GLU A 382 12.73 -1.20 65.64
N TRP A 383 13.66 -0.41 65.03
CA TRP A 383 13.81 1.02 64.65
C TRP A 383 14.95 1.30 63.61
N ALA A 384 14.83 2.40 62.84
CA ALA A 384 15.87 3.35 62.32
C ALA A 384 17.11 2.87 61.45
N THR A 385 17.79 3.69 60.62
CA THR A 385 17.81 5.16 60.39
C THR A 385 17.97 5.57 58.90
N SER A 386 17.25 6.63 58.46
CA SER A 386 17.65 7.72 57.52
C SER A 386 18.30 7.43 56.13
N SER A 387 18.07 8.19 55.05
CA SER A 387 17.33 9.46 54.85
C SER A 387 16.82 9.59 53.41
N ARG A 388 15.69 10.28 53.23
CA ARG A 388 15.08 10.63 51.92
C ARG A 388 14.54 12.06 52.02
N ARG A 389 14.75 12.92 51.02
CA ARG A 389 14.13 14.27 50.96
C ARG A 389 13.36 14.45 49.67
N LYS A 390 12.06 14.76 49.80
CA LYS A 390 11.31 15.60 48.84
C LYS A 390 11.62 17.06 49.15
N VAL A 391 11.54 17.93 48.16
CA VAL A 391 11.27 19.37 48.33
C VAL A 391 10.29 19.77 47.23
N THR A 392 9.21 20.48 47.58
CA THR A 392 8.25 21.11 46.68
C THR A 392 8.76 22.50 46.27
N ASN A 393 8.09 23.20 45.35
CA ASN A 393 8.16 24.67 45.35
C ASN A 393 6.92 25.31 44.73
N ASP A 394 6.43 26.34 45.40
CA ASP A 394 5.33 27.21 44.97
C ASP A 394 5.87 28.49 44.31
N TRP A 395 4.96 29.33 43.80
CA TRP A 395 5.27 30.65 43.23
C TRP A 395 5.14 31.76 44.29
N ALA A 396 6.12 32.67 44.38
CA ALA A 396 5.92 34.02 44.96
C ALA A 396 7.00 35.02 44.48
N THR A 397 6.59 36.27 44.29
CA THR A 397 7.33 37.38 43.65
C THR A 397 7.93 38.41 44.62
N ALA A 398 9.08 39.00 44.26
CA ALA A 398 9.45 40.42 44.44
C ALA A 398 10.76 40.65 43.62
N ASP A 399 10.95 41.58 42.66
CA ASP A 399 10.42 42.91 42.28
C ASP A 399 11.39 44.08 42.64
N ASP A 400 11.19 45.27 42.06
CA ASP A 400 12.07 46.46 41.93
C ASP A 400 13.22 46.36 40.88
N GLY A 401 13.34 47.27 39.89
CA GLY A 401 12.40 48.33 39.49
C GLY A 401 12.80 49.19 38.27
N TRP A 402 11.85 49.32 37.33
CA TRP A 402 11.46 50.49 36.52
C TRP A 402 12.45 51.58 36.05
N VAL A 403 12.44 51.87 34.73
CA VAL A 403 11.96 53.15 34.13
C VAL A 403 11.28 52.88 32.77
N THR A 404 10.26 53.66 32.40
CA THR A 404 9.40 53.58 31.20
C THR A 404 10.06 54.11 29.91
N SER A 405 9.60 53.81 28.67
CA SER A 405 8.32 54.23 28.03
C SER A 405 8.12 53.51 26.66
N SER A 406 6.98 53.52 25.95
CA SER A 406 5.54 53.74 26.23
C SER A 406 4.73 53.36 24.98
N ASN A 407 3.44 53.00 25.11
CA ASN A 407 2.57 52.49 24.03
C ASN A 407 2.46 53.36 22.75
N GLY A 408 2.16 52.72 21.62
CA GLY A 408 1.65 53.36 20.41
C GLY A 408 0.98 52.37 19.44
N TRP A 409 -0.35 52.26 19.49
CA TRP A 409 -1.15 51.62 18.42
C TRP A 409 -1.49 52.69 17.36
N ALA A 410 -1.25 52.39 16.08
CA ALA A 410 -1.82 53.15 14.96
C ALA A 410 -1.90 52.28 13.69
N THR A 411 -3.01 52.37 12.98
CA THR A 411 -3.26 51.77 11.67
C THR A 411 -2.78 52.69 10.54
N ALA A 412 -2.26 52.13 9.45
CA ALA A 412 -2.29 52.76 8.13
C ALA A 412 -2.25 51.69 7.04
N ASP A 413 -3.07 51.87 6.01
CA ASP A 413 -3.25 50.97 4.88
C ASP A 413 -2.05 50.96 3.93
N ASN A 414 -1.98 49.94 3.06
CA ASN A 414 -1.62 50.20 1.66
C ASN A 414 -2.14 49.11 0.70
N GLU A 415 -2.50 49.55 -0.49
CA GLU A 415 -3.25 48.76 -1.48
C GLU A 415 -2.36 47.76 -2.22
N TRP A 416 -2.84 46.53 -2.45
CA TRP A 416 -2.27 45.64 -3.46
C TRP A 416 -2.72 46.05 -4.87
N ALA A 417 -2.08 47.09 -5.39
CA ALA A 417 -2.30 47.59 -6.73
C ALA A 417 -1.91 46.54 -7.79
N ARG A 418 -2.91 46.00 -8.51
CA ARG A 418 -2.67 45.25 -9.75
C ARG A 418 -2.01 46.17 -10.78
N SER A 419 -0.82 45.81 -11.25
CA SER A 419 -0.20 46.44 -12.42
C SER A 419 0.40 45.38 -13.33
N ASN A 420 -0.14 45.26 -14.54
CA ASN A 420 0.58 44.66 -15.66
C ASN A 420 1.86 45.48 -15.92
N ASN A 421 2.90 44.86 -16.47
CA ASN A 421 3.24 45.12 -17.89
C ASN A 421 4.22 44.09 -18.45
N ASP A 422 4.04 43.75 -19.73
CA ASP A 422 4.96 42.96 -20.52
C ASP A 422 6.30 43.68 -20.78
N ARG A 423 7.33 42.92 -21.16
CA ARG A 423 8.47 43.47 -21.91
C ARG A 423 8.98 42.57 -23.04
N ASN A 424 8.73 43.05 -24.26
CA ASN A 424 9.55 42.89 -25.46
C ASN A 424 9.80 41.48 -26.02
N ILE A 425 8.99 41.12 -27.02
CA ILE A 425 9.55 40.74 -28.32
C ILE A 425 9.32 41.93 -29.29
N ARG A 426 10.28 42.20 -30.18
CA ARG A 426 10.26 43.39 -31.06
C ARG A 426 9.60 43.12 -32.42
N SER A 427 8.99 44.17 -32.95
CA SER A 427 8.24 44.24 -34.20
C SER A 427 8.99 43.82 -35.47
N MET A 428 8.24 43.27 -36.42
CA MET A 428 8.33 43.68 -37.84
C MET A 428 7.01 44.32 -38.31
N GLN A 429 7.00 44.94 -39.49
CA GLN A 429 6.14 46.08 -39.81
C GLN A 429 5.15 45.80 -40.97
N SER A 430 3.94 46.37 -40.91
CA SER A 430 3.29 47.06 -42.03
C SER A 430 2.06 47.90 -41.59
N PRO A 431 1.59 48.88 -42.38
CA PRO A 431 0.88 50.03 -41.81
C PRO A 431 -0.61 50.22 -42.22
N ALA A 432 -1.31 50.94 -41.34
CA ALA A 432 -2.31 51.98 -41.63
C ALA A 432 -3.57 51.67 -42.49
N SER A 433 -4.68 51.40 -41.78
CA SER A 433 -5.98 52.12 -41.86
C SER A 433 -6.70 52.33 -43.21
N LEU A 434 -7.93 51.82 -43.28
CA LEU A 434 -9.17 52.27 -43.97
C LEU A 434 -10.00 51.00 -44.27
N GLY A 435 -11.33 50.94 -44.16
CA GLY A 435 -12.29 51.99 -43.81
C GLY A 435 -13.69 51.72 -44.39
N ALA A 436 -14.25 50.52 -44.20
CA ALA A 436 -15.59 50.07 -44.64
C ALA A 436 -16.07 48.99 -43.65
N SER A 437 -17.28 49.05 -43.09
CA SER A 437 -18.62 48.74 -43.66
C SER A 437 -18.91 47.23 -43.71
N TRP A 438 -20.04 46.85 -43.12
CA TRP A 438 -20.56 45.48 -43.09
C TRP A 438 -21.17 45.08 -44.43
N GLU A 439 -20.80 43.90 -44.95
CA GLU A 439 -21.67 43.02 -45.75
C GLU A 439 -21.25 41.55 -45.50
N GLU A 440 -22.21 40.65 -45.32
CA GLU A 440 -21.98 39.19 -45.36
C GLU A 440 -22.20 38.67 -46.79
N PRO A 441 -21.41 37.68 -47.24
CA PRO A 441 -21.92 36.70 -48.18
C PRO A 441 -21.68 35.25 -47.75
N ALA A 442 -22.79 34.51 -47.72
CA ALA A 442 -22.92 33.10 -47.40
C ALA A 442 -21.99 32.11 -48.13
N GLY A 443 -21.79 30.96 -47.48
CA GLY A 443 -21.78 29.66 -48.16
C GLY A 443 -20.42 28.99 -48.39
N TYR A 444 -20.09 28.04 -47.52
CA TYR A 444 -19.23 26.88 -47.83
C TYR A 444 -19.91 25.60 -47.32
N ASN A 445 -19.68 24.48 -48.01
CA ASN A 445 -20.51 23.29 -47.90
C ASN A 445 -20.26 22.46 -46.63
N GLU A 446 -21.34 22.01 -46.00
CA GLU A 446 -21.35 20.74 -45.24
C GLU A 446 -21.29 19.57 -46.23
N SER A 447 -20.16 18.87 -46.33
CA SER A 447 -20.11 17.47 -46.83
C SER A 447 -18.69 16.87 -46.75
N ASP A 448 -18.23 16.49 -45.55
CA ASP A 448 -17.28 15.38 -45.43
C ASP A 448 -17.51 14.65 -44.09
N HIS A 449 -17.90 13.38 -44.16
CA HIS A 449 -18.27 12.54 -43.01
C HIS A 449 -17.86 11.09 -43.31
N SER A 450 -16.63 10.72 -42.93
CA SER A 450 -16.31 9.35 -42.45
C SER A 450 -14.89 9.30 -41.88
N VAL A 451 -14.72 9.75 -40.64
CA VAL A 451 -13.74 9.19 -39.71
C VAL A 451 -14.55 8.80 -38.48
N ASP A 452 -14.42 7.55 -38.03
CA ASP A 452 -15.19 7.02 -36.93
C ASP A 452 -14.62 7.52 -35.59
N GLU A 453 -14.98 8.75 -35.21
CA GLU A 453 -14.77 9.24 -33.84
C GLU A 453 -15.68 8.47 -32.88
N GLU A 454 -15.13 7.39 -32.32
CA GLU A 454 -15.73 6.64 -31.21
C GLU A 454 -16.05 7.61 -30.07
N SER A 455 -17.32 7.62 -29.64
CA SER A 455 -17.78 8.51 -28.57
C SER A 455 -16.95 8.32 -27.30
N GLU A 456 -16.70 9.40 -26.57
CA GLU A 456 -15.85 9.39 -25.36
C GLU A 456 -16.31 8.36 -24.31
N GLU A 457 -17.63 8.21 -24.12
CA GLU A 457 -18.23 7.18 -23.27
C GLU A 457 -17.84 5.75 -23.67
N ALA A 458 -17.70 5.48 -24.97
CA ALA A 458 -17.26 4.19 -25.50
C ALA A 458 -15.77 3.94 -25.22
N LEU A 459 -14.92 4.95 -25.44
CA LEU A 459 -13.49 4.87 -25.13
C LEU A 459 -13.24 4.64 -23.63
N VAL A 460 -13.94 5.39 -22.77
CA VAL A 460 -13.94 5.20 -21.30
C VAL A 460 -14.38 3.79 -20.93
N SER A 461 -15.43 3.26 -21.57
CA SER A 461 -15.92 1.89 -21.35
C SER A 461 -14.95 0.81 -21.84
N MET A 462 -14.23 1.04 -22.95
CA MET A 462 -13.21 0.13 -23.48
C MET A 462 -12.00 0.07 -22.56
N VAL A 463 -11.50 1.23 -22.10
CA VAL A 463 -10.40 1.31 -21.12
C VAL A 463 -10.78 0.61 -19.81
N ALA A 464 -11.98 0.85 -19.28
CA ALA A 464 -12.47 0.15 -18.09
C ALA A 464 -12.48 -1.39 -18.29
N THR A 465 -12.92 -1.85 -19.46
CA THR A 465 -12.96 -3.28 -19.81
C THR A 465 -11.56 -3.89 -19.94
N ALA A 466 -10.61 -3.15 -20.49
CA ALA A 466 -9.20 -3.54 -20.59
C ALA A 466 -8.55 -3.62 -19.19
N LEU A 467 -8.70 -2.59 -18.35
CA LEU A 467 -8.21 -2.57 -16.98
C LEU A 467 -8.76 -3.74 -16.14
N CYS A 468 -10.07 -4.00 -16.20
CA CYS A 468 -10.67 -5.16 -15.52
C CYS A 468 -10.19 -6.51 -16.07
N SER A 469 -9.68 -6.57 -17.30
CA SER A 469 -9.15 -7.81 -17.89
C SER A 469 -7.69 -8.04 -17.49
N LEU A 470 -6.90 -6.97 -17.38
CA LEU A 470 -5.58 -6.99 -16.73
C LEU A 470 -5.68 -7.37 -15.25
N GLU A 471 -6.66 -6.84 -14.50
CA GLU A 471 -6.88 -7.18 -13.09
C GLU A 471 -7.12 -8.69 -12.90
N ARG A 472 -8.05 -9.29 -13.67
CA ARG A 472 -8.33 -10.74 -13.62
C ARG A 472 -7.14 -11.61 -14.09
N ARG A 473 -6.38 -11.15 -15.09
CA ARG A 473 -5.13 -11.81 -15.54
C ARG A 473 -4.11 -11.84 -14.40
N LEU A 474 -3.90 -10.71 -13.73
CA LEU A 474 -2.92 -10.61 -12.65
C LEU A 474 -3.36 -11.35 -11.39
N GLU A 475 -4.63 -11.26 -10.98
CA GLU A 475 -5.21 -12.06 -9.88
C GLU A 475 -4.92 -13.56 -10.05
N SER A 476 -5.17 -14.09 -11.25
CA SER A 476 -5.03 -15.53 -11.55
C SER A 476 -3.58 -15.98 -11.78
N THR A 477 -2.69 -15.09 -12.23
CA THR A 477 -1.35 -15.46 -12.72
C THR A 477 -0.30 -14.39 -12.43
N ARG A 478 -0.20 -13.98 -11.16
CA ARG A 478 0.83 -13.06 -10.64
C ARG A 478 2.23 -13.48 -11.08
N PRO A 479 3.07 -12.55 -11.56
CA PRO A 479 4.44 -12.89 -11.97
C PRO A 479 5.29 -13.24 -10.73
N PRO A 480 6.25 -14.18 -10.86
CA PRO A 480 7.31 -14.37 -9.90
C PRO A 480 8.07 -13.07 -9.63
N ILE A 481 8.36 -12.82 -8.34
CA ILE A 481 9.12 -11.65 -7.89
C ILE A 481 10.57 -12.06 -7.64
N VAL A 482 11.50 -11.29 -8.19
CA VAL A 482 12.94 -11.59 -8.17
C VAL A 482 13.70 -10.40 -7.61
N GLY A 483 14.80 -10.63 -6.90
CA GLY A 483 15.67 -9.57 -6.40
C GLY A 483 16.96 -10.12 -5.81
N HIS A 484 17.68 -9.30 -5.04
CA HIS A 484 18.98 -9.66 -4.50
C HIS A 484 19.05 -9.29 -3.01
N ASN A 485 19.14 -10.27 -2.10
CA ASN A 485 19.13 -10.06 -0.65
C ASN A 485 17.80 -9.46 -0.11
N GLN A 486 16.67 -9.87 -0.70
CA GLN A 486 15.38 -9.15 -0.78
C GLN A 486 14.63 -8.83 0.52
N LEU A 487 15.13 -9.20 1.71
CA LEU A 487 14.41 -8.94 2.95
C LEU A 487 14.10 -7.43 3.14
N TRP A 488 15.04 -6.57 2.77
CA TRP A 488 14.89 -5.12 2.96
C TRP A 488 13.84 -4.54 2.02
N ASP A 489 13.89 -4.89 0.74
CA ASP A 489 12.91 -4.49 -0.28
C ASP A 489 11.49 -4.84 0.16
N LEU A 490 11.29 -6.08 0.60
CA LEU A 490 9.99 -6.58 1.02
C LEU A 490 9.49 -5.92 2.32
N LEU A 491 10.38 -5.57 3.25
CA LEU A 491 10.03 -4.80 4.46
C LEU A 491 9.60 -3.37 4.11
N PHE A 492 10.38 -2.67 3.28
CA PHE A 492 10.11 -1.29 2.90
C PHE A 492 8.88 -1.18 1.98
N LEU A 493 8.71 -2.09 1.01
CA LEU A 493 7.52 -2.15 0.15
C LEU A 493 6.24 -2.35 0.97
N TYR A 494 6.26 -3.28 1.93
CA TYR A 494 5.11 -3.54 2.80
C TYR A 494 4.75 -2.29 3.63
N GLN A 495 5.73 -1.72 4.33
CA GLN A 495 5.54 -0.55 5.19
C GLN A 495 5.14 0.73 4.43
N THR A 496 5.49 0.84 3.14
CA THR A 496 5.20 2.00 2.29
C THR A 496 3.84 1.89 1.60
N PHE A 497 3.46 0.70 1.10
CA PHE A 497 2.30 0.54 0.20
C PHE A 497 1.17 -0.33 0.74
N ILE A 498 1.40 -1.14 1.79
CA ILE A 498 0.44 -2.12 2.31
C ILE A 498 -0.14 -1.63 3.65
N ASP A 499 0.50 -1.95 4.76
CA ASP A 499 0.06 -1.61 6.13
C ASP A 499 1.30 -1.58 7.06
N ASP A 500 1.12 -1.30 8.34
CA ASP A 500 2.24 -1.38 9.30
C ASP A 500 2.79 -2.80 9.37
N LEU A 501 4.12 -2.91 9.44
CA LEU A 501 4.79 -4.20 9.62
C LEU A 501 4.27 -4.89 10.91
N PRO A 502 3.82 -6.16 10.86
CA PRO A 502 3.22 -6.84 12.03
C PRO A 502 4.25 -7.08 13.15
N ASP A 503 3.80 -7.53 14.32
CA ASP A 503 4.73 -7.81 15.44
C ASP A 503 5.43 -9.17 15.30
N SER A 504 4.79 -10.13 14.64
CA SER A 504 5.37 -11.45 14.40
C SER A 504 6.10 -11.52 13.05
N SER A 505 7.36 -11.94 13.07
CA SER A 505 8.08 -12.30 11.84
C SER A 505 7.37 -13.38 11.03
N GLY A 506 6.71 -14.33 11.69
CA GLY A 506 5.94 -15.39 11.03
C GLY A 506 4.73 -14.84 10.27
N GLU A 507 4.07 -13.81 10.81
CA GLU A 507 2.94 -13.12 10.19
C GLU A 507 3.39 -12.27 9.00
N PHE A 508 4.51 -11.54 9.12
CA PHE A 508 5.11 -10.84 7.99
C PHE A 508 5.44 -11.79 6.83
N PHE A 509 6.11 -12.92 7.11
CA PHE A 509 6.43 -13.91 6.07
C PHE A 509 5.18 -14.58 5.47
N ALA A 510 4.10 -14.73 6.24
CA ALA A 510 2.82 -15.20 5.71
C ALA A 510 2.17 -14.15 4.79
N ASN A 511 2.05 -12.90 5.23
CA ASN A 511 1.43 -11.82 4.46
C ASN A 511 2.23 -11.50 3.17
N ILE A 512 3.56 -11.53 3.21
CA ILE A 512 4.42 -11.35 2.03
C ILE A 512 4.21 -12.46 1.00
N HIS A 513 4.10 -13.72 1.41
CA HIS A 513 3.82 -14.83 0.50
C HIS A 513 2.36 -14.83 -0.02
N GLU A 514 1.42 -14.29 0.76
CA GLU A 514 0.05 -14.06 0.33
C GLU A 514 -0.05 -12.95 -0.74
N LEU A 515 0.82 -11.93 -0.69
CA LEU A 515 0.97 -10.91 -1.75
C LEU A 515 1.72 -11.46 -2.98
N PHE A 516 2.85 -12.13 -2.76
CA PHE A 516 3.77 -12.61 -3.80
C PHE A 516 4.02 -14.13 -3.64
N PRO A 517 3.25 -14.99 -4.33
CA PRO A 517 3.29 -16.45 -4.11
C PRO A 517 4.57 -17.16 -4.55
N PHE A 518 5.38 -16.50 -5.39
CA PHE A 518 6.68 -16.99 -5.85
C PHE A 518 7.69 -15.84 -5.69
N ILE A 519 8.64 -15.99 -4.75
CA ILE A 519 9.78 -15.10 -4.58
C ILE A 519 11.09 -15.86 -4.78
N LEU A 520 12.09 -15.25 -5.44
CA LEU A 520 13.44 -15.78 -5.63
C LEU A 520 14.53 -14.73 -5.34
N ASP A 521 15.32 -15.00 -4.30
CA ASP A 521 16.51 -14.21 -3.95
C ASP A 521 17.76 -14.73 -4.68
N THR A 522 18.21 -13.98 -5.70
CA THR A 522 19.36 -14.33 -6.53
C THR A 522 20.67 -14.46 -5.74
N LYS A 523 20.78 -13.82 -4.57
CA LYS A 523 21.99 -13.96 -3.74
C LYS A 523 22.11 -15.35 -3.14
N ILE A 524 20.99 -16.00 -2.81
CA ILE A 524 20.99 -17.39 -2.31
C ILE A 524 21.44 -18.33 -3.42
N MET A 525 20.81 -18.21 -4.60
CA MET A 525 21.08 -19.01 -5.80
C MET A 525 22.54 -18.89 -6.28
N ALA A 526 23.15 -17.72 -6.11
CA ALA A 526 24.57 -17.51 -6.41
C ALA A 526 25.50 -18.13 -5.36
N ILE A 527 25.20 -17.96 -4.06
CA ILE A 527 25.97 -18.54 -2.95
C ILE A 527 25.98 -20.08 -3.00
N SER A 528 24.91 -20.71 -3.47
CA SER A 528 24.81 -22.18 -3.62
C SER A 528 25.61 -22.75 -4.79
N HIS A 529 26.00 -21.92 -5.77
CA HIS A 529 26.75 -22.34 -6.96
C HIS A 529 28.27 -22.20 -6.75
N GLN A 530 28.71 -21.01 -6.33
CA GLN A 530 30.13 -20.63 -6.26
C GLN A 530 30.49 -19.90 -4.95
N PRO A 531 31.78 -19.89 -4.56
CA PRO A 531 32.27 -19.05 -3.49
C PRO A 531 31.92 -17.57 -3.73
N ILE A 532 31.23 -16.98 -2.77
CA ILE A 532 30.95 -15.55 -2.67
C ILE A 532 31.63 -15.12 -1.37
N GLU A 533 32.80 -14.48 -1.48
CA GLU A 533 33.73 -14.23 -0.37
C GLU A 533 33.33 -13.00 0.47
N GLY A 534 32.06 -12.97 0.92
CA GLY A 534 31.55 -11.94 1.83
C GLY A 534 30.19 -11.41 1.40
N GLU A 535 30.11 -10.09 1.25
CA GLU A 535 28.94 -9.39 0.72
C GLU A 535 29.23 -8.90 -0.71
N ASP A 536 29.65 -9.80 -1.61
CA ASP A 536 29.88 -9.48 -3.03
C ASP A 536 28.71 -8.63 -3.57
N PRO A 537 28.95 -7.41 -4.07
CA PRO A 537 27.89 -6.57 -4.62
C PRO A 537 27.20 -7.23 -5.81
N LEU A 538 25.94 -6.87 -6.03
CA LEU A 538 25.18 -7.29 -7.21
C LEU A 538 25.95 -6.98 -8.51
N ALA A 539 26.61 -5.81 -8.57
CA ALA A 539 27.45 -5.40 -9.70
C ALA A 539 28.60 -6.38 -10.00
N ASP A 540 29.27 -6.96 -8.99
CA ASP A 540 30.35 -7.92 -9.22
C ASP A 540 29.82 -9.24 -9.79
N LEU A 541 28.65 -9.67 -9.32
CA LEU A 541 27.97 -10.87 -9.82
C LEU A 541 27.45 -10.66 -11.25
N PHE A 542 26.86 -9.49 -11.52
CA PHE A 542 26.45 -9.06 -12.87
C PHE A 542 27.64 -9.00 -13.83
N ASN A 543 28.78 -8.44 -13.41
CA ASN A 543 30.00 -8.36 -14.21
C ASN A 543 30.55 -9.76 -14.56
N ARG A 544 30.56 -10.71 -13.62
CA ARG A 544 30.97 -12.11 -13.87
C ARG A 544 30.12 -12.78 -14.95
N PHE A 545 28.84 -12.42 -15.04
CA PHE A 545 27.88 -13.00 -15.99
C PHE A 545 27.61 -12.13 -17.24
N THR A 546 28.34 -11.04 -17.44
CA THR A 546 28.13 -10.12 -18.59
C THR A 546 29.38 -10.06 -19.48
N VAL A 547 29.77 -11.22 -20.01
CA VAL A 547 30.81 -11.35 -21.03
C VAL A 547 30.27 -11.10 -22.44
N ASN A 548 31.16 -10.96 -23.44
CA ASN A 548 30.73 -10.85 -24.84
C ASN A 548 30.03 -12.14 -25.29
N ASN A 549 29.01 -12.02 -26.15
CA ASN A 549 28.22 -13.13 -26.70
C ASN A 549 27.48 -14.04 -25.70
N ALA A 550 27.53 -13.75 -24.39
CA ALA A 550 26.86 -14.54 -23.35
C ALA A 550 25.39 -14.86 -23.68
N LYS A 551 25.00 -16.13 -23.47
CA LYS A 551 23.62 -16.65 -23.63
C LYS A 551 22.90 -16.80 -22.27
N PRO A 552 21.56 -16.67 -22.16
CA PRO A 552 20.60 -16.27 -23.20
C PRO A 552 20.85 -14.87 -23.77
N TYR A 553 20.34 -14.55 -24.95
CA TYR A 553 20.41 -13.17 -25.43
C TYR A 553 19.41 -12.30 -24.66
N ILE A 554 19.87 -11.18 -24.10
CA ILE A 554 19.04 -10.24 -23.35
C ILE A 554 19.03 -8.91 -24.10
N SER A 555 17.84 -8.43 -24.40
CA SER A 555 17.57 -7.22 -25.17
C SER A 555 16.61 -6.30 -24.43
N TRP A 556 16.59 -5.03 -24.80
CA TRP A 556 15.69 -4.02 -24.25
C TRP A 556 15.25 -3.08 -25.37
N ASP A 557 14.06 -2.51 -25.24
CA ASP A 557 13.64 -1.43 -26.12
C ASP A 557 14.42 -0.14 -25.77
N PRO A 558 14.89 0.67 -26.73
CA PRO A 558 15.57 1.94 -26.45
C PRO A 558 14.77 2.92 -25.59
N SER A 559 13.43 2.82 -25.57
CA SER A 559 12.51 3.60 -24.73
C SER A 559 12.44 3.08 -23.29
N TYR A 560 12.61 1.77 -23.09
CA TYR A 560 12.29 1.05 -21.86
C TYR A 560 13.47 0.28 -21.26
N GLY A 561 14.63 0.92 -21.13
CA GLY A 561 15.78 0.29 -20.49
C GLY A 561 16.82 1.27 -19.98
N TYR A 562 17.78 0.72 -19.25
CA TYR A 562 19.12 1.32 -19.16
C TYR A 562 19.94 0.77 -20.33
N SER A 563 20.70 1.64 -21.01
CA SER A 563 21.70 1.18 -21.96
C SER A 563 22.87 0.50 -21.22
N ARG A 564 24.00 0.22 -21.89
CA ARG A 564 25.28 -0.14 -21.24
C ARG A 564 25.92 1.01 -20.41
N LYS A 565 25.08 1.88 -19.83
CA LYS A 565 25.37 3.08 -19.03
C LYS A 565 24.21 3.37 -18.05
N GLY A 566 23.75 2.36 -17.31
CA GLY A 566 23.08 2.63 -16.04
C GLY A 566 24.12 2.94 -14.95
N ASN A 567 23.70 3.64 -13.90
CA ASN A 567 24.53 3.81 -12.71
C ASN A 567 24.17 2.69 -11.73
N VAL A 568 25.18 2.04 -11.15
CA VAL A 568 24.98 1.14 -10.00
C VAL A 568 24.47 1.97 -8.82
N HIS A 569 23.58 1.40 -8.01
CA HIS A 569 22.85 2.09 -6.93
C HIS A 569 21.75 3.04 -7.45
N GLU A 570 21.24 2.77 -8.65
CA GLU A 570 19.99 3.36 -9.13
C GLU A 570 18.98 2.22 -9.26
N ALA A 571 17.92 2.21 -8.45
CA ALA A 571 17.10 1.02 -8.18
C ALA A 571 16.60 0.32 -9.47
N GLY A 572 16.23 1.09 -10.50
CA GLY A 572 15.85 0.53 -11.80
C GLY A 572 16.98 -0.27 -12.46
N TYR A 573 18.22 0.20 -12.42
CA TYR A 573 19.37 -0.49 -12.99
C TYR A 573 19.78 -1.71 -12.17
N ASP A 574 19.74 -1.63 -10.85
CA ASP A 574 20.02 -2.77 -9.97
C ASP A 574 18.90 -3.85 -10.09
N SER A 575 17.64 -3.47 -10.34
CA SER A 575 16.59 -4.44 -10.73
C SER A 575 16.91 -5.13 -12.08
N TYR A 576 17.46 -4.41 -13.06
CA TYR A 576 17.87 -4.96 -14.36
C TYR A 576 19.12 -5.87 -14.24
N MET A 577 20.09 -5.48 -13.42
CA MET A 577 21.26 -6.31 -13.12
C MET A 577 20.83 -7.62 -12.44
N THR A 578 19.86 -7.55 -11.52
CA THR A 578 19.26 -8.72 -10.87
C THR A 578 18.56 -9.63 -11.89
N ALA A 579 17.70 -9.08 -12.75
CA ALA A 579 17.06 -9.84 -13.83
C ALA A 579 18.09 -10.56 -14.72
N THR A 580 19.17 -9.87 -15.07
CA THR A 580 20.28 -10.43 -15.85
C THR A 580 20.98 -11.57 -15.09
N VAL A 581 21.33 -11.37 -13.81
CA VAL A 581 21.97 -12.39 -12.97
C VAL A 581 21.12 -13.66 -12.89
N LEU A 582 19.80 -13.54 -12.68
CA LEU A 582 18.89 -14.69 -12.64
C LEU A 582 18.95 -15.48 -13.95
N LEU A 583 18.75 -14.82 -15.09
CA LEU A 583 18.74 -15.48 -16.40
C LEU A 583 20.06 -16.20 -16.67
N ARG A 584 21.18 -15.52 -16.46
CA ARG A 584 22.53 -16.04 -16.72
C ARG A 584 22.84 -17.28 -15.88
N LEU A 585 22.67 -17.15 -14.56
CA LEU A 585 22.97 -18.22 -13.61
C LEU A 585 21.95 -19.36 -13.70
N GLY A 586 20.67 -19.05 -13.93
CA GLY A 586 19.60 -20.03 -14.06
C GLY A 586 19.80 -20.96 -15.26
N HIS A 587 20.07 -20.40 -16.44
CA HIS A 587 20.37 -21.20 -17.62
C HIS A 587 21.68 -21.99 -17.48
N LYS A 588 22.72 -21.41 -16.84
CA LYS A 588 23.97 -22.16 -16.57
C LYS A 588 23.72 -23.37 -15.67
N LEU A 589 23.03 -23.18 -14.54
CA LEU A 589 22.68 -24.26 -13.61
C LEU A 589 21.72 -25.29 -14.23
N ALA A 590 20.84 -24.88 -15.15
CA ALA A 590 20.02 -25.81 -15.93
C ALA A 590 20.88 -26.72 -16.81
N ARG A 591 21.76 -26.16 -17.65
CA ARG A 591 22.68 -26.95 -18.48
C ARG A 591 23.59 -27.87 -17.65
N GLU A 592 24.12 -27.38 -16.52
CA GLU A 592 24.90 -28.20 -15.59
C GLU A 592 24.08 -29.37 -15.01
N SER A 593 22.80 -29.16 -14.71
CA SER A 593 21.88 -30.20 -14.22
C SER A 593 21.45 -31.20 -15.31
N GLU A 594 21.38 -30.78 -16.57
CA GLU A 594 21.03 -31.66 -17.70
C GLU A 594 22.23 -32.49 -18.18
N ALA A 595 23.44 -31.90 -18.20
CA ALA A 595 24.68 -32.60 -18.50
C ALA A 595 25.17 -33.51 -17.35
N GLY A 596 24.81 -33.18 -16.10
CA GLY A 596 25.22 -33.86 -14.86
C GLY A 596 24.57 -35.23 -14.63
N GLY A 597 24.70 -36.14 -15.58
CA GLY A 597 24.06 -37.46 -15.59
C GLY A 597 24.38 -38.38 -14.40
N ALA A 598 23.55 -38.28 -13.36
CA ALA A 598 23.32 -39.24 -12.28
C ALA A 598 24.47 -39.62 -11.30
N ASP A 599 25.75 -39.36 -11.57
CA ASP A 599 26.87 -39.93 -10.78
C ASP A 599 27.90 -38.92 -10.24
N GLN A 600 27.41 -37.90 -9.51
CA GLN A 600 28.07 -37.28 -8.35
C GLN A 600 27.17 -36.21 -7.70
N ARG A 601 26.52 -36.55 -6.58
CA ARG A 601 25.94 -35.54 -5.68
C ARG A 601 26.96 -35.21 -4.60
N GLU A 602 27.61 -34.06 -4.75
CA GLU A 602 28.48 -33.46 -3.75
C GLU A 602 27.77 -33.43 -2.37
N THR A 603 28.41 -33.97 -1.34
CA THR A 603 27.84 -33.95 0.02
C THR A 603 27.81 -32.54 0.58
N TRP A 604 27.00 -32.30 1.61
CA TRP A 604 26.91 -30.97 2.24
C TRP A 604 28.26 -30.50 2.81
N ASP A 605 29.08 -31.43 3.33
CA ASP A 605 30.42 -31.12 3.84
C ASP A 605 31.40 -30.78 2.71
N GLU A 606 31.40 -31.56 1.62
CA GLU A 606 32.20 -31.25 0.41
C GLU A 606 31.81 -29.90 -0.19
N LYS A 607 30.50 -29.63 -0.34
CA LYS A 607 29.96 -28.34 -0.81
C LYS A 607 30.38 -27.19 0.10
N MET A 608 30.35 -27.36 1.42
CA MET A 608 30.81 -26.34 2.39
C MET A 608 32.33 -26.09 2.32
N ARG A 609 33.15 -27.12 2.06
CA ARG A 609 34.61 -26.95 1.83
C ARG A 609 34.88 -26.22 0.52
N ARG A 610 34.21 -26.61 -0.57
CA ARG A 610 34.40 -26.02 -1.90
C ARG A 610 33.98 -24.55 -1.92
N LEU A 611 32.85 -24.22 -1.29
CA LEU A 611 32.23 -22.88 -1.36
C LEU A 611 32.86 -21.86 -0.40
N TYR A 612 33.54 -22.27 0.68
CA TYR A 612 34.01 -21.33 1.70
C TYR A 612 35.44 -21.59 2.18
N SER A 613 36.20 -20.51 2.37
CA SER A 613 37.50 -20.57 3.05
C SER A 613 37.33 -20.76 4.57
N LYS A 614 38.31 -21.40 5.23
CA LYS A 614 38.29 -21.60 6.70
C LYS A 614 38.09 -20.29 7.47
N GLY A 615 38.67 -19.19 6.99
CA GLY A 615 38.52 -17.86 7.60
C GLY A 615 37.08 -17.33 7.55
N TRP A 616 36.37 -17.56 6.45
CA TRP A 616 34.96 -17.16 6.29
C TRP A 616 34.04 -17.99 7.17
N LEU A 617 34.25 -19.31 7.22
CA LEU A 617 33.52 -20.22 8.11
C LEU A 617 33.66 -19.81 9.59
N ILE A 618 34.90 -19.51 10.03
CA ILE A 618 35.15 -18.99 11.40
C ILE A 618 34.44 -17.66 11.62
N ALA A 619 34.44 -16.76 10.64
CA ALA A 619 33.78 -15.45 10.74
C ALA A 619 32.24 -15.56 10.89
N ILE A 620 31.61 -16.58 10.30
CA ILE A 620 30.17 -16.87 10.50
C ILE A 620 29.88 -17.82 11.68
N GLY A 621 30.87 -18.08 12.55
CA GLY A 621 30.71 -18.90 13.75
C GLY A 621 30.60 -20.41 13.49
N ARG A 622 31.13 -20.90 12.36
CA ARG A 622 31.26 -22.33 12.05
C ARG A 622 32.70 -22.80 12.30
N ASP A 623 32.84 -23.94 12.95
CA ASP A 623 34.13 -24.64 13.05
C ASP A 623 34.43 -25.33 11.70
N PRO A 624 35.52 -24.97 11.00
CA PRO A 624 35.85 -25.59 9.72
C PRO A 624 36.22 -27.07 9.85
N ASP A 625 36.74 -27.51 11.00
CA ASP A 625 37.22 -28.88 11.15
C ASP A 625 36.06 -29.88 11.35
N CYS A 626 34.82 -29.38 11.51
CA CYS A 626 33.60 -30.17 11.40
C CYS A 626 33.35 -30.72 9.98
N PHE A 627 33.87 -30.07 8.93
CA PHE A 627 33.73 -30.50 7.53
C PHE A 627 34.88 -31.43 7.09
N GLY A 628 35.50 -32.15 8.03
CA GLY A 628 36.55 -33.14 7.76
C GLY A 628 37.97 -32.57 7.59
N PRO A 629 38.99 -33.45 7.50
CA PRO A 629 40.41 -33.06 7.48
C PRO A 629 40.79 -32.31 6.19
N ASP A 630 41.87 -31.52 6.25
CA ASP A 630 42.40 -30.82 5.07
C ASP A 630 42.99 -31.83 4.06
N THR A 631 42.38 -31.88 2.88
CA THR A 631 42.73 -32.77 1.76
C THR A 631 42.49 -32.03 0.45
N GLU A 632 43.25 -32.33 -0.60
CA GLU A 632 43.01 -31.83 -1.96
C GLU A 632 41.66 -32.34 -2.52
N PRO A 633 40.82 -31.50 -3.15
CA PRO A 633 40.85 -30.03 -3.15
C PRO A 633 40.48 -29.45 -1.77
N GLY A 634 41.28 -28.50 -1.30
CA GLY A 634 41.14 -27.88 0.02
C GLY A 634 40.04 -26.82 0.13
N PHE A 635 39.87 -26.25 1.33
CA PHE A 635 38.87 -25.20 1.58
C PHE A 635 39.05 -23.99 0.67
N GLY A 636 38.00 -23.63 -0.07
CA GLY A 636 38.01 -22.54 -1.05
C GLY A 636 38.94 -22.76 -2.26
N THR A 637 39.53 -23.95 -2.47
CA THR A 637 40.32 -24.19 -3.68
C THR A 637 39.39 -24.41 -4.86
N LEU A 638 39.24 -23.36 -5.67
CA LEU A 638 38.57 -23.45 -6.95
C LEU A 638 39.44 -24.30 -7.89
N ALA A 639 39.08 -25.59 -8.03
CA ALA A 639 39.49 -26.36 -9.21
C ALA A 639 39.07 -25.55 -10.46
N SER A 640 39.88 -25.57 -11.53
CA SER A 640 39.74 -24.66 -12.68
C SER A 640 38.54 -25.01 -13.58
N TYR A 641 37.34 -24.89 -13.03
CA TYR A 641 36.04 -25.05 -13.68
C TYR A 641 35.54 -23.75 -14.34
N TYR A 642 36.49 -22.88 -14.68
CA TYR A 642 36.38 -22.01 -15.84
C TYR A 642 36.98 -22.78 -17.01
N SER A 643 36.16 -23.61 -17.65
CA SER A 643 36.31 -23.83 -19.08
C SER A 643 35.94 -22.51 -19.76
N ASP A 644 36.85 -21.92 -20.54
CA ASP A 644 36.57 -20.75 -21.39
C ASP A 644 35.68 -21.13 -22.62
N ASP A 645 34.87 -22.18 -22.47
CA ASP A 645 33.94 -22.71 -23.47
C ASP A 645 32.64 -21.87 -23.48
N ASP A 646 32.78 -20.55 -23.66
CA ASP A 646 31.67 -19.62 -23.96
C ASP A 646 31.07 -19.85 -25.37
N ASP A 647 31.68 -20.75 -26.17
CA ASP A 647 31.22 -21.23 -27.48
C ASP A 647 30.12 -22.32 -27.39
N ASP A 648 29.54 -22.55 -26.20
CA ASP A 648 28.43 -23.49 -26.01
C ASP A 648 27.19 -23.01 -26.79
N ASP A 649 26.78 -23.77 -27.82
CA ASP A 649 25.82 -23.24 -28.79
C ASP A 649 24.35 -23.27 -28.28
N ASP A 650 24.09 -24.13 -27.30
CA ASP A 650 22.80 -24.31 -26.62
C ASP A 650 22.68 -23.42 -25.36
N VAL A 651 21.47 -22.94 -25.06
CA VAL A 651 21.18 -22.11 -23.88
C VAL A 651 20.63 -22.96 -22.72
N GLY A 652 20.05 -24.13 -23.00
CA GLY A 652 19.33 -24.98 -22.04
C GLY A 652 17.95 -24.42 -21.69
N SER A 653 16.97 -25.28 -21.45
CA SER A 653 15.58 -24.82 -21.22
C SER A 653 15.36 -24.40 -19.77
N LEU A 654 14.95 -23.13 -19.55
CA LEU A 654 14.68 -22.59 -18.22
C LEU A 654 13.19 -22.26 -18.05
N HIS A 655 12.52 -22.98 -17.14
CA HIS A 655 11.13 -22.74 -16.77
C HIS A 655 10.93 -22.78 -15.25
N TRP A 656 9.89 -22.13 -14.72
CA TRP A 656 9.70 -21.98 -13.27
C TRP A 656 9.53 -23.29 -12.48
N ASN A 657 9.09 -24.36 -13.14
CA ASN A 657 9.01 -25.71 -12.56
C ASN A 657 10.33 -26.53 -12.75
N HIS A 658 11.46 -25.89 -13.04
CA HIS A 658 12.72 -26.59 -13.28
C HIS A 658 13.38 -26.94 -11.93
N PRO A 659 13.93 -28.16 -11.73
CA PRO A 659 14.48 -28.59 -10.44
C PRO A 659 15.53 -27.65 -9.83
N VAL A 660 16.23 -26.85 -10.65
CA VAL A 660 17.15 -25.80 -10.21
C VAL A 660 16.52 -24.81 -9.22
N PHE A 661 15.21 -24.55 -9.31
CA PHE A 661 14.52 -23.60 -8.44
C PHE A 661 13.94 -24.22 -7.17
N GLU A 662 13.92 -25.56 -7.04
CA GLU A 662 13.30 -26.24 -5.88
C GLU A 662 13.97 -25.90 -4.54
N GLU A 663 15.29 -25.66 -4.51
CA GLU A 663 16.00 -25.26 -3.28
C GLU A 663 16.00 -23.74 -3.00
N PHE A 664 15.48 -22.91 -3.92
CA PHE A 664 15.43 -21.44 -3.79
C PHE A 664 14.02 -20.86 -3.71
N HIS A 665 13.02 -21.55 -4.24
CA HIS A 665 11.63 -21.10 -4.27
C HIS A 665 11.17 -20.64 -2.89
N ASN A 666 10.59 -19.43 -2.81
CA ASN A 666 10.07 -18.86 -1.58
C ASN A 666 11.05 -18.89 -0.40
N THR A 667 12.36 -18.82 -0.66
CA THR A 667 13.40 -18.78 0.36
C THR A 667 14.06 -17.40 0.39
N LEU A 668 14.00 -16.72 1.54
CA LEU A 668 14.62 -15.42 1.76
C LEU A 668 15.85 -15.52 2.65
N ARG A 669 16.88 -14.72 2.35
CA ARG A 669 18.05 -14.51 3.22
C ARG A 669 17.73 -13.41 4.23
N ILE A 670 17.74 -13.73 5.52
CA ILE A 670 17.38 -12.79 6.60
C ILE A 670 18.58 -12.40 7.49
N GLY A 671 19.71 -13.09 7.31
CA GLY A 671 20.99 -12.82 7.97
C GLY A 671 22.12 -13.57 7.26
N PRO A 672 23.39 -13.33 7.62
CA PRO A 672 24.54 -13.85 6.87
C PRO A 672 24.52 -15.35 6.63
N SER A 673 24.06 -16.12 7.63
CA SER A 673 23.94 -17.58 7.66
C SER A 673 22.52 -18.06 7.99
N THR A 674 21.49 -17.23 7.76
CA THR A 674 20.10 -17.48 8.18
C THR A 674 19.11 -17.23 7.04
N THR A 675 18.34 -18.25 6.68
CA THR A 675 17.26 -18.18 5.67
C THR A 675 15.89 -18.53 6.27
N VAL A 676 14.82 -18.17 5.56
CA VAL A 676 13.43 -18.53 5.88
C VAL A 676 12.70 -18.98 4.62
N PHE A 677 12.06 -20.15 4.67
CA PHE A 677 11.16 -20.65 3.63
C PHE A 677 9.71 -20.24 3.96
N LEU A 678 9.11 -19.43 3.10
CA LEU A 678 7.88 -18.67 3.38
C LEU A 678 6.63 -19.53 3.45
N GLU A 679 6.47 -20.51 2.55
CA GLU A 679 5.29 -21.40 2.51
C GLU A 679 5.07 -22.14 3.84
N ARG A 680 6.14 -22.55 4.54
CA ARG A 680 6.03 -23.16 5.88
C ARG A 680 5.53 -22.18 6.95
N GLN A 681 5.74 -20.87 6.76
CA GLN A 681 5.20 -19.85 7.67
C GLN A 681 3.72 -19.61 7.35
N TRP A 682 3.39 -19.38 6.08
CA TRP A 682 2.02 -19.18 5.62
C TRP A 682 1.11 -20.39 5.92
N ALA A 683 1.57 -21.62 5.69
CA ALA A 683 0.78 -22.82 5.99
C ALA A 683 0.54 -23.00 7.50
N ALA A 684 1.51 -22.64 8.34
CA ALA A 684 1.36 -22.67 9.79
C ALA A 684 0.38 -21.59 10.28
N ASP A 685 0.48 -20.38 9.75
CA ASP A 685 -0.39 -19.25 10.08
C ASP A 685 -1.83 -19.47 9.59
N ARG A 686 -2.03 -19.93 8.36
CA ARG A 686 -3.35 -20.32 7.83
C ARG A 686 -3.98 -21.45 8.66
N ALA A 687 -3.18 -22.40 9.14
CA ALA A 687 -3.62 -23.46 10.06
C ALA A 687 -3.86 -22.97 11.50
N PHE A 688 -3.45 -21.74 11.84
CA PHE A 688 -3.77 -21.05 13.10
C PHE A 688 -5.02 -20.16 12.94
N ARG A 689 -5.08 -19.28 11.93
CA ARG A 689 -6.26 -18.47 11.57
C ARG A 689 -7.49 -19.37 11.38
N GLY A 690 -7.34 -20.52 10.72
CA GLY A 690 -8.41 -21.52 10.54
C GLY A 690 -8.86 -22.28 11.80
N ARG A 691 -8.21 -22.07 12.96
CA ARG A 691 -8.63 -22.59 14.28
C ARG A 691 -9.24 -21.53 15.19
N LEU A 692 -9.04 -20.24 14.88
CA LEU A 692 -9.78 -19.18 15.54
C LEU A 692 -11.26 -19.33 15.16
N PRO A 693 -12.22 -19.11 16.08
CA PRO A 693 -13.61 -18.96 15.71
C PRO A 693 -13.70 -17.84 14.67
N ARG A 694 -14.39 -18.08 13.55
CA ARG A 694 -14.74 -16.98 12.63
C ARG A 694 -15.57 -15.98 13.41
N LEU A 695 -14.97 -14.84 13.75
CA LEU A 695 -15.72 -13.61 13.90
C LEU A 695 -16.50 -13.46 12.59
N LYS A 696 -17.83 -13.37 12.69
CA LYS A 696 -18.63 -13.05 11.52
C LYS A 696 -18.27 -11.62 11.14
N ASP A 697 -17.72 -11.44 9.95
CA ASP A 697 -17.78 -10.16 9.26
C ASP A 697 -19.25 -9.73 9.22
N SER A 698 -19.55 -8.54 9.71
CA SER A 698 -20.93 -8.08 9.92
C SER A 698 -21.51 -7.46 8.65
N ASP A 699 -21.42 -8.21 7.54
CA ASP A 699 -22.17 -7.91 6.33
C ASP A 699 -23.67 -8.03 6.60
N GLY A 700 -24.44 -7.06 6.13
CA GLY A 700 -25.83 -6.89 6.52
C GLY A 700 -26.77 -7.94 5.91
N GLU A 701 -27.24 -8.89 6.73
CA GLU A 701 -28.49 -9.61 6.43
C GLU A 701 -29.67 -8.61 6.56
N GLY A 702 -30.41 -8.43 5.48
CA GLY A 702 -31.55 -7.50 5.43
C GLY A 702 -32.72 -7.95 6.30
N LEU A 703 -33.41 -6.98 6.92
CA LEU A 703 -34.66 -7.20 7.64
C LEU A 703 -35.80 -7.41 6.64
N ASP A 704 -36.36 -8.63 6.58
CA ASP A 704 -37.57 -8.93 5.81
C ASP A 704 -38.45 -9.98 6.53
N SER A 705 -38.97 -9.60 7.71
CA SER A 705 -40.09 -10.26 8.43
C SER A 705 -40.71 -9.36 9.50
#